data_AF-A0A2Z3I3I0-F1
#
_entry.id   AF-A0A2Z3I3I0-F1
#
_cell.length_a   1.000
_cell.length_b   1.000
_cell.length_c   1.000
_cell.angle_alpha   90.00
_cell.angle_beta   90.00
_cell.angle_gamma   90.00
#
_symmetry.space_group_name_H-M   'P 1'
#
loop_
_entity.id
_entity.type
_entity.pdbx_description
1 polymer ?
#
loop_
_entity_poly.entity_id
_entity_poly.type
_entity_poly.pdbx_seq_one_letter_code
_entity_poly.pdbx_strand_id
1 'polypeptide(L)'
;MAKVTTELGAPKLNKVTVIGLGLIGGSFAKAVKDLKLSKQVIGLDNNPTTQKIAIQNQVVDSIAENLYDACFEADLVLLAIPILAIEKLLLSLSSLNLKNTVLTDVGSVKGNIVNILTALTPQLLPNFVPGHPIAGSERSGVEAADSQLFINHKVILTPTQETNKQAVQLVHLIWQDLGANVELMSVKHHDEILAATSHLPHLLAFGLVDCLAKNNDNLDIFRYAAGGFRDFTRIAGSDPTMWHDIFLANKNAVLAVLDSYMEELQQLRMAILEDNGSQLLDVFTRAKSARGHFNKILESRANMTHKANSVKDLTFIAKPTNKLSGRLQVPGDKSISHRSIIFGSLAEGTSTIEGFLEGEDALATLEAFKDMGVSIEGPKNGRVVIQGVGLHGLKAPTKTIYLGNSGTSMRLLAGLLSAQSFNSTLAGDHSLSKRPMNRVAKPLREMGAKIETGAEGKPPLTIEGNHSLKGMHYDMPMASAQVKSCMLLAGMYAEGKTSVTEPAPTRDHTERMLKGFGYPLDINGSTVTIKPNHKLTATSIHVPADISSAAFFLVAATIAEDADLTLAHVGINPTRTGIIDILKLMGANITLENQKEVGGEPVADIRVKSAKLKGIAIPEELVPLAIDEFPVLFIAASCAEGTTTLTGAAELRVKESDRIQVMADGLKTLGIQAEPTPDGIVIKGGHLGSGEVWSHADHRIAMSFVVASIRAQGEIRIRDCDNVATSFPNFIQLAQQCGINVVELK
;
A
#
# COMPACT_ATOMS: atom_id res chain seq x y z
N MET A 1 -12.16 -22.39 -11.37
CA MET A 1 -13.61 -22.50 -11.58
C MET A 1 -14.33 -22.23 -10.28
N ALA A 2 -14.82 -21.02 -10.08
CA ALA A 2 -15.90 -20.75 -9.14
C ALA A 2 -17.06 -20.27 -10.01
N LYS A 3 -18.13 -21.06 -10.10
CA LYS A 3 -19.39 -20.60 -10.68
C LYS A 3 -19.85 -19.44 -9.80
N VAL A 4 -19.87 -18.23 -10.35
CA VAL A 4 -20.72 -17.16 -9.83
C VAL A 4 -22.15 -17.64 -10.10
N THR A 5 -22.71 -18.38 -9.15
CA THR A 5 -24.15 -18.59 -9.08
C THR A 5 -24.76 -17.27 -8.64
N THR A 6 -25.08 -16.41 -9.60
CA THR A 6 -26.12 -15.41 -9.39
C THR A 6 -27.44 -16.16 -9.26
N GLU A 7 -28.15 -15.95 -8.15
CA GLU A 7 -29.57 -16.23 -8.09
C GLU A 7 -30.24 -15.59 -9.31
N LEU A 8 -31.02 -16.36 -10.06
CA LEU A 8 -31.75 -15.92 -11.26
C LEU A 8 -32.79 -14.85 -10.88
N GLY A 9 -32.35 -13.61 -10.73
CA GLY A 9 -33.19 -12.42 -10.75
C GLY A 9 -33.73 -12.15 -12.15
N ALA A 10 -34.87 -11.47 -12.24
CA ALA A 10 -35.43 -11.02 -13.52
C ALA A 10 -34.40 -10.17 -14.32
N PRO A 11 -34.47 -10.16 -15.67
CA PRO A 11 -33.58 -9.36 -16.50
C PRO A 11 -33.63 -7.88 -16.10
N LYS A 12 -32.45 -7.26 -15.94
CA LYS A 12 -32.30 -5.88 -15.45
C LYS A 12 -32.75 -4.84 -16.48
N LEU A 13 -32.69 -5.18 -17.76
CA LEU A 13 -33.11 -4.34 -18.90
C LEU A 13 -34.11 -5.07 -19.80
N ASN A 14 -34.93 -4.31 -20.52
CA ASN A 14 -35.82 -4.83 -21.57
C ASN A 14 -35.07 -4.99 -22.90
N LYS A 15 -34.32 -3.99 -23.35
CA LYS A 15 -33.62 -4.01 -24.63
C LYS A 15 -32.24 -3.35 -24.57
N VAL A 16 -31.22 -4.07 -25.00
CA VAL A 16 -29.84 -3.59 -25.18
C VAL A 16 -29.50 -3.64 -26.66
N THR A 17 -28.95 -2.56 -27.19
CA THR A 17 -28.51 -2.46 -28.58
C THR A 17 -27.01 -2.28 -28.65
N VAL A 18 -26.34 -3.03 -29.52
CA VAL A 18 -24.90 -2.91 -29.78
C VAL A 18 -24.67 -2.55 -31.23
N ILE A 19 -24.06 -1.39 -31.46
CA ILE A 19 -23.70 -0.88 -32.79
C ILE A 19 -22.20 -1.11 -33.00
N GLY A 20 -21.86 -2.00 -33.93
CA GLY A 20 -20.51 -2.53 -34.13
C GLY A 20 -20.32 -3.85 -33.38
N LEU A 21 -20.28 -4.96 -34.12
CA LEU A 21 -20.23 -6.32 -33.58
C LEU A 21 -18.84 -6.96 -33.64
N GLY A 22 -17.78 -6.15 -33.81
CA GLY A 22 -16.39 -6.61 -33.71
C GLY A 22 -16.05 -7.16 -32.32
N LEU A 23 -14.76 -7.39 -32.03
CA LEU A 23 -14.32 -8.07 -30.80
C LEU A 23 -14.99 -7.52 -29.53
N ILE A 24 -14.91 -6.20 -29.29
CA ILE A 24 -15.42 -5.59 -28.05
C ILE A 24 -16.94 -5.58 -28.01
N GLY A 25 -17.60 -5.08 -29.05
CA GLY A 25 -19.07 -5.00 -29.09
C GLY A 25 -19.72 -6.38 -29.07
N GLY A 26 -19.20 -7.33 -29.85
CA GLY A 26 -19.64 -8.72 -29.86
C GLY A 26 -19.45 -9.40 -28.50
N SER A 27 -18.30 -9.21 -27.85
CA SER A 27 -18.06 -9.75 -26.51
C SER A 27 -19.02 -9.18 -25.48
N PHE A 28 -19.33 -7.87 -25.55
CA PHE A 28 -20.30 -7.23 -24.67
C PHE A 28 -21.71 -7.79 -24.88
N ALA A 29 -22.15 -7.88 -26.15
CA ALA A 29 -23.46 -8.44 -26.50
C ALA A 29 -23.62 -9.88 -25.98
N LYS A 30 -22.59 -10.71 -26.22
CA LYS A 30 -22.56 -12.11 -25.77
C LYS A 30 -22.60 -12.22 -24.25
N ALA A 31 -21.84 -11.40 -23.53
CA ALA A 31 -21.79 -11.42 -22.06
C ALA A 31 -23.12 -10.98 -21.43
N VAL A 32 -23.75 -9.91 -21.95
CA VAL A 32 -25.08 -9.45 -21.52
C VAL A 32 -26.13 -10.55 -21.69
N LYS A 33 -26.06 -11.29 -22.81
CA LYS A 33 -26.96 -12.39 -23.12
C LYS A 33 -26.73 -13.61 -22.23
N ASP A 34 -25.48 -14.07 -22.09
CA ASP A 34 -25.12 -15.24 -21.29
C ASP A 34 -25.49 -15.04 -19.80
N LEU A 35 -25.34 -13.81 -19.29
CA LEU A 35 -25.70 -13.43 -17.91
C LEU A 35 -27.17 -13.02 -17.75
N LYS A 36 -27.96 -13.03 -18.82
CA LYS A 36 -29.39 -12.65 -18.83
C LYS A 36 -29.66 -11.25 -18.25
N LEU A 37 -28.77 -10.29 -18.53
CA LEU A 37 -28.91 -8.91 -18.04
C LEU A 37 -29.98 -8.13 -18.80
N SER A 38 -30.37 -8.58 -19.99
CA SER A 38 -31.44 -7.99 -20.81
C SER A 38 -32.40 -9.05 -21.34
N LYS A 39 -33.66 -8.69 -21.58
CA LYS A 39 -34.63 -9.58 -22.27
C LYS A 39 -34.30 -9.76 -23.75
N GLN A 40 -33.72 -8.72 -24.38
CA GLN A 40 -33.35 -8.73 -25.78
C GLN A 40 -32.04 -7.97 -26.02
N VAL A 41 -31.13 -8.58 -26.78
CA VAL A 41 -29.89 -7.99 -27.27
C VAL A 41 -29.95 -7.87 -28.80
N ILE A 42 -29.96 -6.64 -29.32
CA ILE A 42 -30.03 -6.36 -30.75
C ILE A 42 -28.66 -5.90 -31.27
N GLY A 43 -28.21 -6.49 -32.37
CA GLY A 43 -26.98 -6.08 -33.06
C GLY A 43 -27.25 -5.20 -34.29
N LEU A 44 -26.35 -4.26 -34.56
CA LEU A 44 -26.27 -3.53 -35.82
C LEU A 44 -24.81 -3.44 -36.24
N ASP A 45 -24.48 -3.82 -37.47
CA ASP A 45 -23.14 -3.73 -38.03
C ASP A 45 -23.23 -3.35 -39.51
N ASN A 46 -22.19 -2.74 -40.10
CA ASN A 46 -22.21 -2.39 -41.52
C ASN A 46 -21.80 -3.56 -42.43
N ASN A 47 -21.22 -4.64 -41.87
CA ASN A 47 -20.78 -5.81 -42.60
C ASN A 47 -21.81 -6.95 -42.50
N PRO A 48 -22.48 -7.32 -43.61
CA PRO A 48 -23.46 -8.41 -43.63
C PRO A 48 -22.90 -9.76 -43.17
N THR A 49 -21.60 -10.00 -43.38
CA THR A 49 -20.93 -11.24 -42.93
C THR A 49 -20.85 -11.28 -41.41
N THR A 50 -20.46 -10.17 -40.78
CA THR A 50 -20.41 -10.03 -39.32
C THR A 50 -21.79 -10.26 -38.69
N GLN A 51 -22.84 -9.69 -39.28
CA GLN A 51 -24.22 -9.87 -38.81
C GLN A 51 -24.66 -11.34 -38.85
N LYS A 52 -24.38 -12.04 -39.96
CA LYS A 52 -24.71 -13.45 -40.13
C LYS A 52 -24.01 -14.32 -39.07
N ILE A 53 -22.72 -14.07 -38.84
CA ILE A 53 -21.93 -14.81 -37.86
C ILE A 53 -22.40 -14.51 -36.44
N ALA A 54 -22.76 -13.26 -36.14
CA ALA A 54 -23.29 -12.88 -34.83
C ALA A 54 -24.56 -13.67 -34.46
N ILE A 55 -25.48 -13.86 -35.41
CA ILE A 55 -26.69 -14.67 -35.21
C ILE A 55 -26.36 -16.17 -35.11
N GLN A 56 -25.52 -16.68 -36.02
CA GLN A 56 -25.13 -18.09 -36.02
C GLN A 56 -24.45 -18.51 -34.70
N ASN A 57 -23.61 -17.65 -34.15
CA ASN A 57 -22.89 -17.88 -32.89
C ASN A 57 -23.66 -17.39 -31.66
N GLN A 58 -24.92 -16.98 -31.83
CA GLN A 58 -25.81 -16.49 -30.77
C GLN A 58 -25.23 -15.33 -29.96
N VAL A 59 -24.40 -14.49 -30.58
CA VAL A 59 -23.80 -13.28 -29.96
C VAL A 59 -24.88 -12.24 -29.64
N VAL A 60 -25.92 -12.17 -30.47
CA VAL A 60 -27.11 -11.33 -30.30
C VAL A 60 -28.38 -12.17 -30.46
N ASP A 61 -29.55 -11.62 -30.13
CA ASP A 61 -30.85 -12.27 -30.35
C ASP A 61 -31.40 -12.00 -31.75
N SER A 62 -31.21 -10.77 -32.25
CA SER A 62 -31.61 -10.36 -33.60
C SER A 62 -30.68 -9.29 -34.15
N ILE A 63 -30.74 -9.08 -35.47
CA ILE A 63 -30.05 -8.00 -36.17
C ILE A 63 -31.10 -6.98 -36.62
N ALA A 64 -30.84 -5.69 -36.38
CA ALA A 64 -31.67 -4.62 -36.88
C ALA A 64 -31.37 -4.28 -38.35
N GLU A 65 -32.40 -3.94 -39.12
CA GLU A 65 -32.25 -3.56 -40.54
C GLU A 65 -31.69 -2.14 -40.70
N ASN A 66 -31.98 -1.26 -39.75
CA ASN A 66 -31.53 0.13 -39.76
C ASN A 66 -31.35 0.67 -38.33
N LEU A 67 -30.81 1.88 -38.24
CA LEU A 67 -30.49 2.54 -36.97
C LEU A 67 -31.74 2.87 -36.14
N TYR A 68 -32.88 3.18 -36.76
CA TYR A 68 -34.12 3.48 -36.07
C TYR A 68 -34.61 2.23 -35.32
N ASP A 69 -34.71 1.09 -36.03
CA ASP A 69 -35.18 -0.18 -35.44
C ASP A 69 -34.23 -0.68 -34.35
N ALA A 70 -32.92 -0.48 -34.55
CA ALA A 70 -31.91 -0.80 -33.56
C ALA A 70 -32.15 -0.05 -32.24
N CYS A 71 -32.44 1.26 -32.30
CA CYS A 71 -32.53 2.11 -31.11
C CYS A 71 -33.95 2.26 -30.54
N PHE A 72 -35.01 1.90 -31.28
CA PHE A 72 -36.39 2.02 -30.85
C PHE A 72 -36.64 1.26 -29.53
N GLU A 73 -37.12 1.96 -28.49
CA GLU A 73 -37.35 1.41 -27.13
C GLU A 73 -36.14 0.72 -26.49
N ALA A 74 -34.91 1.05 -26.92
CA ALA A 74 -33.71 0.55 -26.26
C ALA A 74 -33.51 1.26 -24.90
N ASP A 75 -33.21 0.48 -23.85
CA ASP A 75 -32.81 1.03 -22.55
C ASP A 75 -31.33 1.47 -22.58
N LEU A 76 -30.49 0.72 -23.29
CA LEU A 76 -29.07 0.97 -23.45
C LEU A 76 -28.62 0.77 -24.90
N VAL A 77 -27.84 1.70 -25.44
CA VAL A 77 -27.12 1.54 -26.72
C VAL A 77 -25.62 1.68 -26.50
N LEU A 78 -24.86 0.66 -26.89
CA LEU A 78 -23.38 0.66 -26.89
C LEU A 78 -22.84 0.95 -28.29
N LEU A 79 -21.96 1.94 -28.39
CA LEU A 79 -21.26 2.32 -29.63
C LEU A 79 -19.86 1.69 -29.64
N ALA A 80 -19.68 0.66 -30.48
CA ALA A 80 -18.43 -0.10 -30.65
C ALA A 80 -17.93 -0.06 -32.10
N ILE A 81 -17.81 1.15 -32.63
CA ILE A 81 -17.31 1.45 -33.97
C ILE A 81 -16.01 2.27 -33.92
N PRO A 82 -15.24 2.37 -35.03
CA PRO A 82 -14.04 3.19 -35.09
C PRO A 82 -14.27 4.65 -34.68
N ILE A 83 -13.28 5.25 -34.02
CA ILE A 83 -13.41 6.56 -33.37
C ILE A 83 -13.79 7.67 -34.37
N LEU A 84 -13.22 7.64 -35.58
CA LEU A 84 -13.54 8.64 -36.61
C LEU A 84 -14.91 8.43 -37.27
N ALA A 85 -15.52 7.26 -37.11
CA ALA A 85 -16.87 6.98 -37.61
C ALA A 85 -17.98 7.39 -36.62
N ILE A 86 -17.63 7.66 -35.35
CA ILE A 86 -18.58 8.03 -34.29
C ILE A 86 -19.32 9.33 -34.62
N GLU A 87 -18.67 10.32 -35.23
CA GLU A 87 -19.30 11.61 -35.54
C GLU A 87 -20.56 11.45 -36.39
N LYS A 88 -20.45 10.73 -37.51
CA LYS A 88 -21.57 10.46 -38.41
C LYS A 88 -22.69 9.67 -37.73
N LEU A 89 -22.33 8.74 -36.85
CA LEU A 89 -23.30 7.96 -36.09
C LEU A 89 -24.05 8.81 -35.08
N LEU A 90 -23.34 9.65 -34.30
CA LEU A 90 -23.95 10.55 -33.34
C LEU A 90 -24.91 11.55 -34.01
N LEU A 91 -24.52 12.12 -35.14
CA LEU A 91 -25.42 12.97 -35.95
C LEU A 91 -26.70 12.23 -36.36
N SER A 92 -26.57 10.96 -36.77
CA SER A 92 -27.74 10.13 -37.13
C SER A 92 -28.61 9.82 -35.91
N LEU A 93 -28.01 9.45 -34.77
CA LEU A 93 -28.72 9.20 -33.51
C LEU A 93 -29.43 10.45 -32.97
N SER A 94 -28.87 11.64 -33.21
CA SER A 94 -29.41 12.91 -32.75
C SER A 94 -30.77 13.27 -33.37
N SER A 95 -31.11 12.63 -34.50
CA SER A 95 -32.40 12.75 -35.18
C SER A 95 -33.48 11.80 -34.63
N LEU A 96 -33.11 10.89 -33.72
CA LEU A 96 -34.01 9.91 -33.10
C LEU A 96 -34.51 10.38 -31.74
N ASN A 97 -35.66 9.86 -31.29
CA ASN A 97 -36.17 10.13 -29.95
C ASN A 97 -35.55 9.18 -28.92
N LEU A 98 -34.46 9.61 -28.27
CA LEU A 98 -33.67 8.80 -27.32
C LEU A 98 -33.73 9.33 -25.88
N LYS A 99 -34.81 10.05 -25.51
CA LYS A 99 -34.91 10.72 -24.19
C LYS A 99 -34.80 9.77 -22.99
N ASN A 100 -35.23 8.53 -23.15
CA ASN A 100 -35.22 7.50 -22.11
C ASN A 100 -34.13 6.44 -22.33
N THR A 101 -33.27 6.63 -23.33
CA THR A 101 -32.24 5.66 -23.70
C THR A 101 -30.89 6.14 -23.18
N VAL A 102 -30.17 5.26 -22.47
CA VAL A 102 -28.78 5.51 -22.07
C VAL A 102 -27.87 5.15 -23.23
N LEU A 103 -26.88 6.01 -23.51
CA LEU A 103 -25.88 5.80 -24.55
C LEU A 103 -24.51 5.63 -23.89
N THR A 104 -23.70 4.69 -24.37
CA THR A 104 -22.31 4.56 -23.96
C THR A 104 -21.46 4.08 -25.13
N ASP A 105 -20.15 4.22 -25.02
CA ASP A 105 -19.21 3.86 -26.07
C ASP A 105 -18.05 3.04 -25.50
N VAL A 106 -17.19 2.53 -26.38
CA VAL A 106 -15.96 1.78 -26.00
C VAL A 106 -14.69 2.34 -26.63
N GLY A 107 -14.75 3.49 -27.27
CA GLY A 107 -13.64 4.12 -27.98
C GLY A 107 -12.50 4.53 -27.06
N SER A 108 -11.27 4.53 -27.57
CA SER A 108 -10.06 4.75 -26.78
C SER A 108 -9.68 6.21 -26.55
N VAL A 109 -10.45 7.17 -27.08
CA VAL A 109 -10.20 8.62 -26.94
C VAL A 109 -11.51 9.33 -26.58
N LYS A 110 -11.61 9.83 -25.35
CA LYS A 110 -12.87 10.37 -24.79
C LYS A 110 -13.10 11.82 -25.21
N GLY A 111 -12.03 12.61 -25.31
CA GLY A 111 -12.11 14.02 -25.71
C GLY A 111 -12.73 14.19 -27.08
N ASN A 112 -12.37 13.36 -28.05
CA ASN A 112 -12.97 13.38 -29.39
C ASN A 112 -14.50 13.22 -29.35
N ILE A 113 -14.97 12.22 -28.60
CA ILE A 113 -16.40 11.89 -28.50
C ILE A 113 -17.17 13.01 -27.78
N VAL A 114 -16.64 13.48 -26.65
CA VAL A 114 -17.28 14.54 -25.86
C VAL A 114 -17.30 15.86 -26.62
N ASN A 115 -16.25 16.21 -27.37
CA ASN A 115 -16.22 17.40 -28.21
C ASN A 115 -17.30 17.35 -29.30
N ILE A 116 -17.49 16.20 -29.95
CA ILE A 116 -18.56 16.00 -30.95
C ILE A 116 -19.93 16.15 -30.29
N LEU A 117 -20.14 15.53 -29.12
CA LEU A 117 -21.40 15.63 -28.38
C LEU A 117 -21.72 17.08 -28.03
N THR A 118 -20.77 17.81 -27.45
CA THR A 118 -20.96 19.21 -27.06
C THR A 118 -21.18 20.14 -28.26
N ALA A 119 -20.45 19.94 -29.36
CA ALA A 119 -20.51 20.85 -30.51
C ALA A 119 -21.69 20.58 -31.46
N LEU A 120 -22.02 19.30 -31.69
CA LEU A 120 -22.93 18.90 -32.77
C LEU A 120 -24.22 18.24 -32.27
N THR A 121 -24.20 17.58 -31.12
CA THR A 121 -25.34 16.78 -30.62
C THR A 121 -25.59 16.94 -29.11
N PRO A 122 -25.65 18.17 -28.57
CA PRO A 122 -25.68 18.42 -27.12
C PRO A 122 -26.91 17.81 -26.44
N GLN A 123 -27.99 17.58 -27.17
CA GLN A 123 -29.20 16.91 -26.67
C GLN A 123 -28.97 15.46 -26.22
N LEU A 124 -27.92 14.80 -26.71
CA LEU A 124 -27.56 13.42 -26.32
C LEU A 124 -26.72 13.37 -25.04
N LEU A 125 -26.02 14.46 -24.72
CA LEU A 125 -24.99 14.52 -23.67
C LEU A 125 -25.50 14.12 -22.27
N PRO A 126 -26.72 14.50 -21.82
CA PRO A 126 -27.21 14.10 -20.50
C PRO A 126 -27.34 12.59 -20.29
N ASN A 127 -27.64 11.84 -21.36
CA ASN A 127 -27.80 10.38 -21.29
C ASN A 127 -26.59 9.62 -21.84
N PHE A 128 -25.52 10.32 -22.23
CA PHE A 128 -24.31 9.71 -22.76
C PHE A 128 -23.25 9.54 -21.66
N VAL A 129 -22.84 8.30 -21.43
CA VAL A 129 -21.80 7.92 -20.48
C VAL A 129 -20.59 7.42 -21.27
N PRO A 130 -19.54 8.22 -21.47
CA PRO A 130 -18.39 7.77 -22.25
C PRO A 130 -17.63 6.67 -21.48
N GLY A 131 -17.29 5.58 -22.18
CA GLY A 131 -16.69 4.38 -21.58
C GLY A 131 -15.51 3.85 -22.38
N HIS A 132 -14.51 3.30 -21.71
CA HIS A 132 -13.36 2.69 -22.38
C HIS A 132 -12.97 1.39 -21.66
N PRO A 133 -13.33 0.21 -22.20
CA PRO A 133 -12.83 -1.06 -21.71
C PRO A 133 -11.37 -1.22 -22.11
N ILE A 134 -10.48 -1.33 -21.12
CA ILE A 134 -9.09 -1.72 -21.32
C ILE A 134 -9.04 -3.24 -21.36
N ALA A 135 -9.58 -3.80 -22.45
CA ALA A 135 -9.59 -5.22 -22.76
C ALA A 135 -9.34 -5.38 -24.26
N GLY A 136 -8.65 -6.44 -24.65
CA GLY A 136 -8.32 -6.68 -26.05
C GLY A 136 -7.60 -8.01 -26.23
N SER A 137 -7.69 -8.53 -27.45
CA SER A 137 -7.01 -9.76 -27.86
C SER A 137 -6.34 -9.53 -29.21
N GLU A 138 -5.31 -10.32 -29.50
CA GLU A 138 -4.67 -10.36 -30.83
C GLU A 138 -5.59 -10.94 -31.93
N ARG A 139 -6.73 -11.53 -31.55
CA ARG A 139 -7.79 -11.96 -32.45
C ARG A 139 -8.80 -10.83 -32.65
N SER A 140 -9.24 -10.65 -33.89
CA SER A 140 -10.18 -9.62 -34.31
C SER A 140 -11.50 -10.22 -34.80
N GLY A 141 -12.52 -9.37 -34.98
CA GLY A 141 -13.82 -9.78 -35.55
C GLY A 141 -14.81 -10.33 -34.53
N VAL A 142 -16.02 -10.63 -35.01
CA VAL A 142 -17.13 -11.14 -34.19
C VAL A 142 -16.94 -12.62 -33.82
N GLU A 143 -16.17 -13.35 -34.62
CA GLU A 143 -15.75 -14.73 -34.39
C GLU A 143 -14.94 -14.88 -33.11
N ALA A 144 -14.23 -13.82 -32.72
CA ALA A 144 -13.43 -13.76 -31.51
C ALA A 144 -14.22 -13.26 -30.29
N ALA A 145 -15.54 -13.04 -30.41
CA ALA A 145 -16.38 -12.59 -29.30
C ALA A 145 -16.37 -13.58 -28.14
N ASP A 146 -16.02 -13.10 -26.95
CA ASP A 146 -15.87 -13.89 -25.73
C ASP A 146 -16.66 -13.23 -24.59
N SER A 147 -17.61 -13.97 -24.00
CA SER A 147 -18.43 -13.46 -22.89
C SER A 147 -17.64 -13.25 -21.60
N GLN A 148 -16.40 -13.76 -21.52
CA GLN A 148 -15.52 -13.59 -20.37
C GLN A 148 -14.47 -12.50 -20.59
N LEU A 149 -14.45 -11.82 -21.75
CA LEU A 149 -13.40 -10.87 -22.14
C LEU A 149 -13.14 -9.80 -21.07
N PHE A 150 -14.19 -9.32 -20.41
CA PHE A 150 -14.09 -8.20 -19.47
C PHE A 150 -13.83 -8.60 -18.03
N ILE A 151 -13.84 -9.90 -17.71
CA ILE A 151 -13.62 -10.38 -16.34
C ILE A 151 -12.23 -9.95 -15.87
N ASN A 152 -12.18 -9.27 -14.72
CA ASN A 152 -10.99 -8.68 -14.11
C ASN A 152 -10.28 -7.60 -14.96
N HIS A 153 -10.84 -7.18 -16.09
CA HIS A 153 -10.31 -6.07 -16.89
C HIS A 153 -10.87 -4.73 -16.40
N LYS A 154 -10.15 -3.65 -16.68
CA LYS A 154 -10.59 -2.31 -16.30
C LYS A 154 -11.56 -1.74 -17.32
N VAL A 155 -12.58 -1.04 -16.85
CA VAL A 155 -13.42 -0.17 -17.67
C VAL A 155 -13.38 1.22 -17.07
N ILE A 156 -12.97 2.20 -17.86
CA ILE A 156 -12.94 3.59 -17.42
C ILE A 156 -14.20 4.28 -17.91
N LEU A 157 -14.96 4.88 -17.00
CA LEU A 157 -16.06 5.77 -17.32
C LEU A 157 -15.62 7.23 -17.11
N THR A 158 -15.94 8.10 -18.06
CA THR A 158 -15.60 9.52 -18.00
C THR A 158 -16.85 10.40 -18.11
N PRO A 159 -17.75 10.36 -17.12
CA PRO A 159 -18.94 11.21 -17.13
C PRO A 159 -18.56 12.69 -17.10
N THR A 160 -19.34 13.52 -17.78
CA THR A 160 -19.22 14.99 -17.70
C THR A 160 -20.10 15.52 -16.58
N GLN A 161 -20.02 16.82 -16.29
CA GLN A 161 -20.92 17.45 -15.32
C GLN A 161 -22.40 17.40 -15.75
N GLU A 162 -22.64 17.28 -17.05
CA GLU A 162 -23.99 17.22 -17.64
C GLU A 162 -24.55 15.80 -17.67
N THR A 163 -23.70 14.78 -17.53
CA THR A 163 -24.14 13.38 -17.56
C THR A 163 -25.01 13.05 -16.34
N ASN A 164 -26.19 12.50 -16.59
CA ASN A 164 -27.14 12.05 -15.58
C ASN A 164 -26.53 10.95 -14.71
N LYS A 165 -26.55 11.16 -13.38
CA LYS A 165 -26.02 10.20 -12.39
C LYS A 165 -26.67 8.82 -12.48
N GLN A 166 -27.97 8.74 -12.83
CA GLN A 166 -28.66 7.47 -13.01
C GLN A 166 -28.13 6.70 -14.23
N ALA A 167 -27.81 7.39 -15.31
CA ALA A 167 -27.20 6.80 -16.50
C ALA A 167 -25.79 6.26 -16.18
N VAL A 168 -24.98 7.03 -15.43
CA VAL A 168 -23.66 6.59 -14.96
C VAL A 168 -23.79 5.33 -14.11
N GLN A 169 -24.72 5.31 -13.14
CA GLN A 169 -24.94 4.16 -12.28
C GLN A 169 -25.36 2.91 -13.08
N LEU A 170 -26.22 3.07 -14.10
CA LEU A 170 -26.63 1.96 -14.95
C LEU A 170 -25.45 1.34 -15.69
N VAL A 171 -24.65 2.18 -16.36
CA VAL A 171 -23.49 1.73 -17.15
C VAL A 171 -22.43 1.12 -16.23
N HIS A 172 -22.21 1.72 -15.05
CA HIS A 172 -21.34 1.18 -14.01
C HIS A 172 -21.76 -0.23 -13.59
N LEU A 173 -23.03 -0.43 -13.25
CA LEU A 173 -23.55 -1.73 -12.80
C LEU A 173 -23.45 -2.78 -13.90
N ILE A 174 -23.74 -2.43 -15.14
CA ILE A 174 -23.64 -3.38 -16.26
C ILE A 174 -22.21 -3.85 -16.43
N TRP A 175 -21.23 -2.94 -16.48
CA TRP A 175 -19.82 -3.34 -16.58
C TRP A 175 -19.36 -4.18 -15.38
N GLN A 176 -19.84 -3.87 -14.17
CA GLN A 176 -19.57 -4.70 -12.98
C GLN A 176 -20.19 -6.10 -13.10
N ASP A 177 -21.43 -6.22 -13.58
CA ASP A 177 -22.08 -7.51 -13.79
C ASP A 177 -21.32 -8.36 -14.83
N LEU A 178 -20.69 -7.72 -15.83
CA LEU A 178 -19.79 -8.38 -16.78
C LEU A 178 -18.43 -8.77 -16.19
N GLY A 179 -18.21 -8.53 -14.89
CA GLY A 179 -16.99 -8.86 -14.16
C GLY A 179 -15.85 -7.85 -14.30
N ALA A 180 -16.12 -6.66 -14.84
CA ALA A 180 -15.11 -5.62 -15.01
C ALA A 180 -14.91 -4.77 -13.74
N ASN A 181 -13.68 -4.27 -13.59
CA ASN A 181 -13.32 -3.29 -12.56
C ASN A 181 -13.55 -1.87 -13.11
N VAL A 182 -14.62 -1.21 -12.64
CA VAL A 182 -15.03 0.10 -13.15
C VAL A 182 -14.35 1.24 -12.39
N GLU A 183 -13.68 2.14 -13.10
CA GLU A 183 -13.03 3.33 -12.55
C GLU A 183 -13.61 4.61 -13.18
N LEU A 184 -13.65 5.69 -12.40
CA LEU A 184 -14.12 7.00 -12.85
C LEU A 184 -12.94 7.97 -12.98
N MET A 185 -12.87 8.72 -14.07
CA MET A 185 -11.92 9.82 -14.22
C MET A 185 -12.43 10.91 -15.16
N SER A 186 -11.76 12.06 -15.20
CA SER A 186 -12.11 13.12 -16.14
C SER A 186 -11.67 12.77 -17.57
N VAL A 187 -12.40 13.31 -18.55
CA VAL A 187 -12.13 13.15 -19.99
C VAL A 187 -10.68 13.54 -20.33
N LYS A 188 -10.25 14.71 -19.85
CA LYS A 188 -8.89 15.21 -20.08
C LYS A 188 -7.83 14.28 -19.49
N HIS A 189 -8.02 13.85 -18.24
CA HIS A 189 -7.06 12.99 -17.56
C HIS A 189 -6.94 11.61 -18.21
N HIS A 190 -8.07 11.06 -18.67
CA HIS A 190 -8.09 9.82 -19.45
C HIS A 190 -7.18 9.94 -20.67
N ASP A 191 -7.43 10.93 -21.53
CA ASP A 191 -6.70 11.07 -22.79
C ASP A 191 -5.19 11.33 -22.57
N GLU A 192 -4.82 12.08 -21.52
CA GLU A 192 -3.42 12.29 -21.11
C GLU A 192 -2.74 11.00 -20.63
N ILE A 193 -3.40 10.21 -19.78
CA ILE A 193 -2.85 8.94 -19.29
C ILE A 193 -2.69 7.94 -20.44
N LEU A 194 -3.69 7.81 -21.30
CA LEU A 194 -3.65 6.85 -22.41
C LEU A 194 -2.63 7.27 -23.47
N ALA A 195 -2.42 8.57 -23.68
CA ALA A 195 -1.32 9.06 -24.50
C ALA A 195 0.04 8.54 -24.01
N ALA A 196 0.31 8.65 -22.71
CA ALA A 196 1.59 8.24 -22.13
C ALA A 196 1.76 6.71 -22.00
N THR A 197 0.70 6.01 -21.63
CA THR A 197 0.77 4.58 -21.25
C THR A 197 0.43 3.61 -22.38
N SER A 198 -0.23 4.09 -23.44
CA SER A 198 -0.67 3.26 -24.56
C SER A 198 -0.23 3.84 -25.91
N HIS A 199 -0.57 5.09 -26.21
CA HIS A 199 -0.38 5.64 -27.56
C HIS A 199 1.08 5.88 -27.91
N LEU A 200 1.84 6.56 -27.05
CA LEU A 200 3.27 6.81 -27.27
C LEU A 200 4.06 5.50 -27.44
N PRO A 201 3.90 4.46 -26.57
CA PRO A 201 4.52 3.16 -26.80
C PRO A 201 4.26 2.57 -28.19
N HIS A 202 3.02 2.62 -28.68
CA HIS A 202 2.70 2.14 -30.02
C HIS A 202 3.36 2.99 -31.11
N LEU A 203 3.34 4.33 -30.97
CA LEU A 203 3.97 5.23 -31.93
C LEU A 203 5.47 4.96 -32.03
N LEU A 204 6.15 4.77 -30.90
CA LEU A 204 7.57 4.44 -30.84
C LEU A 204 7.87 3.05 -31.44
N ALA A 205 7.01 2.06 -31.17
CA ALA A 205 7.16 0.73 -31.75
C ALA A 205 6.99 0.74 -33.27
N PHE A 206 5.94 1.39 -33.80
CA PHE A 206 5.75 1.58 -35.25
C PHE A 206 6.92 2.33 -35.87
N GLY A 207 7.32 3.46 -35.27
CA GLY A 207 8.43 4.28 -35.76
C GLY A 207 9.76 3.55 -35.79
N LEU A 208 10.07 2.74 -34.76
CA LEU A 208 11.29 1.95 -34.71
C LEU A 208 11.31 0.86 -35.79
N VAL A 209 10.21 0.12 -35.95
CA VAL A 209 10.11 -0.95 -36.97
C VAL A 209 10.22 -0.36 -38.38
N ASP A 210 9.51 0.73 -38.66
CA ASP A 210 9.54 1.41 -39.96
C ASP A 210 10.94 2.00 -40.27
N CYS A 211 11.59 2.61 -39.27
CA CYS A 211 12.95 3.12 -39.40
C CYS A 211 13.95 2.02 -39.79
N LEU A 212 13.91 0.87 -39.12
CA LEU A 212 14.81 -0.25 -39.41
C LEU A 212 14.47 -0.95 -40.73
N ALA A 213 13.20 -1.05 -41.10
CA ALA A 213 12.77 -1.67 -42.35
C ALA A 213 13.27 -0.91 -43.60
N LYS A 214 13.42 0.42 -43.49
CA LYS A 214 13.92 1.32 -44.54
C LYS A 214 15.44 1.31 -44.71
N ASN A 215 16.20 0.67 -43.81
CA ASN A 215 17.66 0.54 -43.97
C ASN A 215 18.01 -0.49 -45.05
N ASN A 216 19.09 -0.22 -45.80
CA ASN A 216 19.56 -1.10 -46.89
C ASN A 216 19.99 -2.51 -46.41
N ASP A 217 20.32 -2.67 -45.12
CA ASP A 217 20.74 -3.93 -44.49
C ASP A 217 19.63 -4.59 -43.64
N ASN A 218 18.35 -4.32 -43.96
CA ASN A 218 17.21 -4.74 -43.13
C ASN A 218 17.19 -6.25 -42.80
N LEU A 219 17.57 -7.12 -43.74
CA LEU A 219 17.59 -8.58 -43.55
C LEU A 219 18.58 -9.02 -42.46
N ASP A 220 19.74 -8.38 -42.36
CA ASP A 220 20.72 -8.69 -41.33
C ASP A 220 20.31 -8.09 -39.98
N ILE A 221 19.76 -6.87 -39.95
CA ILE A 221 19.25 -6.24 -38.72
C ILE A 221 18.17 -7.11 -38.06
N PHE A 222 17.22 -7.63 -38.84
CA PHE A 222 16.17 -8.51 -38.30
C PHE A 222 16.69 -9.91 -37.96
N ARG A 223 17.73 -10.41 -38.65
CA ARG A 223 18.35 -11.71 -38.36
C ARG A 223 19.05 -11.74 -37.00
N TYR A 224 19.61 -10.63 -36.54
CA TYR A 224 20.29 -10.51 -35.23
C TYR A 224 19.38 -9.96 -34.12
N ALA A 225 18.11 -9.66 -34.41
CA ALA A 225 17.17 -9.20 -33.41
C ALA A 225 16.91 -10.27 -32.35
N ALA A 226 17.28 -9.98 -31.10
CA ALA A 226 17.06 -10.86 -29.95
C ALA A 226 15.71 -10.60 -29.26
N GLY A 227 15.42 -11.34 -28.18
CA GLY A 227 14.15 -11.27 -27.45
C GLY A 227 13.71 -9.86 -27.05
N GLY A 228 14.64 -8.98 -26.66
CA GLY A 228 14.32 -7.60 -26.27
C GLY A 228 13.74 -6.74 -27.41
N PHE A 229 14.20 -6.95 -28.65
CA PHE A 229 13.63 -6.27 -29.81
C PHE A 229 12.21 -6.75 -30.06
N ARG A 230 12.01 -8.07 -30.08
CA ARG A 230 10.68 -8.69 -30.26
C ARG A 230 9.68 -8.22 -29.21
N ASP A 231 10.09 -8.13 -27.95
CA ASP A 231 9.19 -7.74 -26.86
C ASP A 231 8.80 -6.26 -26.94
N PHE A 232 9.73 -5.38 -27.35
CA PHE A 232 9.46 -3.96 -27.55
C PHE A 232 8.58 -3.70 -28.78
N THR A 233 8.83 -4.38 -29.89
CA THR A 233 8.11 -4.17 -31.16
C THR A 233 6.85 -5.02 -31.31
N ARG A 234 6.56 -5.94 -30.38
CA ARG A 234 5.36 -6.80 -30.40
C ARG A 234 4.07 -6.04 -30.71
N ILE A 235 3.91 -4.85 -30.12
CA ILE A 235 2.70 -4.04 -30.25
C ILE A 235 2.58 -3.31 -31.60
N ALA A 236 3.64 -3.22 -32.39
CA ALA A 236 3.59 -2.72 -33.77
C ALA A 236 2.85 -3.67 -34.72
N GLY A 237 2.52 -4.90 -34.28
CA GLY A 237 1.64 -5.81 -35.02
C GLY A 237 0.14 -5.49 -34.90
N SER A 238 -0.23 -4.44 -34.18
CA SER A 238 -1.62 -4.00 -34.00
C SER A 238 -2.19 -3.37 -35.28
N ASP A 239 -3.53 -3.26 -35.37
CA ASP A 239 -4.21 -2.73 -36.56
C ASP A 239 -3.81 -1.28 -36.89
N PRO A 240 -3.25 -1.00 -38.08
CA PRO A 240 -2.74 0.33 -38.43
C PRO A 240 -3.84 1.37 -38.62
N THR A 241 -5.05 0.97 -39.03
CA THR A 241 -6.18 1.90 -39.25
C THR A 241 -6.69 2.42 -37.92
N MET A 242 -6.87 1.54 -36.93
CA MET A 242 -7.26 1.90 -35.58
C MET A 242 -6.24 2.86 -34.94
N TRP A 243 -4.95 2.58 -35.07
CA TRP A 243 -3.90 3.42 -34.50
C TRP A 243 -3.77 4.78 -35.20
N HIS A 244 -3.94 4.82 -36.52
CA HIS A 244 -4.08 6.07 -37.28
C HIS A 244 -5.18 6.96 -36.68
N ASP A 245 -6.37 6.40 -36.47
CA ASP A 245 -7.52 7.11 -35.94
C ASP A 245 -7.27 7.62 -34.51
N ILE A 246 -6.66 6.79 -33.65
CA ILE A 246 -6.32 7.14 -32.27
C ILE A 246 -5.33 8.32 -32.23
N PHE A 247 -4.28 8.33 -33.06
CA PHE A 247 -3.30 9.41 -33.06
C PHE A 247 -3.90 10.73 -33.56
N LEU A 248 -4.78 10.69 -34.56
CA LEU A 248 -5.48 11.89 -35.01
C LEU A 248 -6.48 12.40 -33.96
N ALA A 249 -7.23 11.50 -33.33
CA ALA A 249 -8.23 11.86 -32.33
C ALA A 249 -7.62 12.39 -31.02
N ASN A 250 -6.47 11.85 -30.57
CA ASN A 250 -5.78 12.28 -29.34
C ASN A 250 -4.50 13.08 -29.60
N LYS A 251 -4.48 13.83 -30.71
CA LYS A 251 -3.29 14.53 -31.22
C LYS A 251 -2.54 15.34 -30.15
N ASN A 252 -3.26 16.19 -29.41
CA ASN A 252 -2.62 17.13 -28.49
C ASN A 252 -1.89 16.44 -27.33
N ALA A 253 -2.52 15.43 -26.70
CA ALA A 253 -1.91 14.71 -25.59
C ALA A 253 -0.75 13.82 -26.07
N VAL A 254 -0.89 13.20 -27.25
CA VAL A 254 0.19 12.39 -27.86
C VAL A 254 1.42 13.26 -28.18
N LEU A 255 1.21 14.44 -28.76
CA LEU A 255 2.33 15.36 -29.06
C LEU A 255 3.03 15.82 -27.78
N ALA A 256 2.28 16.21 -26.75
CA ALA A 256 2.88 16.67 -25.48
C ALA A 256 3.79 15.62 -24.83
N VAL A 257 3.38 14.34 -24.82
CA VAL A 257 4.20 13.27 -24.26
C VAL A 257 5.34 12.85 -25.19
N LEU A 258 5.14 12.92 -26.51
CA LEU A 258 6.20 12.68 -27.49
C LEU A 258 7.33 13.71 -27.37
N ASP A 259 6.98 14.99 -27.25
CA ASP A 259 7.94 16.08 -27.08
C ASP A 259 8.78 15.88 -25.80
N SER A 260 8.12 15.54 -24.68
CA SER A 260 8.79 15.22 -23.41
C SER A 260 9.75 14.02 -23.55
N TYR A 261 9.34 12.99 -24.28
CA TYR A 261 10.19 11.82 -24.55
C TYR A 261 11.38 12.15 -25.46
N MET A 262 11.18 13.03 -26.45
CA MET A 262 12.25 13.50 -27.32
C MET A 262 13.30 14.30 -26.54
N GLU A 263 12.91 15.11 -25.56
CA GLU A 263 13.84 15.80 -24.66
C GLU A 263 14.68 14.81 -23.83
N GLU A 264 14.06 13.79 -23.24
CA GLU A 264 14.78 12.73 -22.51
C GLU A 264 15.76 11.96 -23.40
N LEU A 265 15.35 11.63 -24.64
CA LEU A 265 16.24 11.00 -25.61
C LEU A 265 17.41 11.90 -26.00
N GLN A 266 17.19 13.20 -26.12
CA GLN A 266 18.26 14.17 -26.39
C GLN A 266 19.25 14.22 -25.21
N GLN A 267 18.77 14.18 -23.97
CA GLN A 267 19.65 14.13 -22.79
C GLN A 267 20.50 12.85 -22.77
N LEU A 268 19.89 11.69 -23.06
CA LEU A 268 20.62 10.43 -23.16
C LEU A 268 21.65 10.46 -24.29
N ARG A 269 21.29 11.01 -25.45
CA ARG A 269 22.22 11.20 -26.58
C ARG A 269 23.41 12.07 -26.16
N MET A 270 23.18 13.18 -25.47
CA MET A 270 24.25 14.05 -24.99
C MET A 270 25.16 13.33 -23.98
N ALA A 271 24.58 12.61 -23.02
CA ALA A 271 25.35 11.83 -22.06
C ALA A 271 26.25 10.77 -22.74
N ILE A 272 25.79 10.15 -23.83
CA ILE A 272 26.60 9.23 -24.64
C ILE A 272 27.72 9.98 -25.38
N LEU A 273 27.41 11.13 -25.99
CA LEU A 273 28.40 11.93 -26.73
C LEU A 273 29.51 12.48 -25.81
N GLU A 274 29.20 12.71 -24.54
CA GLU A 274 30.12 13.25 -23.54
C GLU A 274 30.78 12.17 -22.67
N ASP A 275 30.59 10.87 -22.97
CA ASP A 275 31.06 9.73 -22.17
C ASP A 275 30.66 9.82 -20.67
N ASN A 276 29.51 10.44 -20.38
CA ASN A 276 29.03 10.68 -19.02
C ASN A 276 28.35 9.43 -18.44
N GLY A 277 29.16 8.45 -18.02
CA GLY A 277 28.70 7.19 -17.46
C GLY A 277 27.83 7.34 -16.21
N SER A 278 28.07 8.36 -15.38
CA SER A 278 27.24 8.64 -14.19
C SER A 278 25.81 9.01 -14.55
N GLN A 279 25.62 9.92 -15.52
CA GLN A 279 24.29 10.35 -15.93
C GLN A 279 23.51 9.19 -16.57
N LEU A 280 24.17 8.36 -17.38
CA LEU A 280 23.57 7.14 -17.94
C LEU A 280 23.14 6.16 -16.85
N LEU A 281 24.02 5.90 -15.87
CA LEU A 281 23.72 5.00 -14.76
C LEU A 281 22.55 5.50 -13.92
N ASP A 282 22.47 6.81 -13.69
CA ASP A 282 21.38 7.44 -12.96
C ASP A 282 20.04 7.26 -13.68
N VAL A 283 19.99 7.55 -14.99
CA VAL A 283 18.76 7.35 -15.80
C VAL A 283 18.36 5.88 -15.80
N PHE A 284 19.29 4.96 -16.02
CA PHE A 284 19.00 3.52 -16.05
C PHE A 284 18.56 2.98 -14.69
N THR A 285 19.13 3.47 -13.60
CA THR A 285 18.75 3.09 -12.23
C THR A 285 17.34 3.59 -11.92
N ARG A 286 17.02 4.85 -12.28
CA ARG A 286 15.66 5.38 -12.15
C ARG A 286 14.66 4.57 -12.98
N ALA A 287 14.98 4.26 -14.24
CA ALA A 287 14.13 3.46 -15.12
C ALA A 287 13.91 2.03 -14.57
N LYS A 288 14.97 1.37 -14.08
CA LYS A 288 14.90 0.06 -13.44
C LYS A 288 14.06 0.09 -12.16
N SER A 289 14.24 1.12 -11.33
CA SER A 289 13.47 1.31 -10.09
C SER A 289 12.00 1.57 -10.39
N ALA A 290 11.69 2.47 -11.33
CA ALA A 290 10.33 2.76 -11.78
C ALA A 290 9.64 1.51 -12.33
N ARG A 291 10.35 0.69 -13.11
CA ARG A 291 9.85 -0.62 -13.58
C ARG A 291 9.63 -1.60 -12.42
N GLY A 292 10.55 -1.67 -11.47
CA GLY A 292 10.40 -2.50 -10.27
C GLY A 292 9.18 -2.09 -9.43
N HIS A 293 8.98 -0.78 -9.27
CA HIS A 293 7.80 -0.23 -8.61
C HIS A 293 6.52 -0.49 -9.40
N PHE A 294 6.54 -0.35 -10.72
CA PHE A 294 5.40 -0.71 -11.58
C PHE A 294 5.06 -2.20 -11.48
N ASN A 295 6.05 -3.08 -11.45
CA ASN A 295 5.83 -4.51 -11.23
C ASN A 295 5.26 -4.78 -9.84
N LYS A 296 5.77 -4.14 -8.79
CA LYS A 296 5.19 -4.23 -7.44
C LYS A 296 3.77 -3.67 -7.39
N ILE A 297 3.46 -2.62 -8.13
CA ILE A 297 2.09 -2.12 -8.32
C ILE A 297 1.25 -3.16 -9.04
N LEU A 298 1.74 -3.80 -10.10
CA LEU A 298 1.02 -4.86 -10.81
C LEU A 298 0.84 -6.13 -9.97
N GLU A 299 1.82 -6.51 -9.16
CA GLU A 299 1.78 -7.65 -8.23
C GLU A 299 0.85 -7.35 -7.06
N SER A 300 0.97 -6.17 -6.45
CA SER A 300 0.02 -5.69 -5.44
C SER A 300 -1.38 -5.51 -6.03
N ARG A 301 -1.51 -5.19 -7.32
CA ARG A 301 -2.79 -5.11 -8.05
C ARG A 301 -3.36 -6.47 -8.43
N ALA A 302 -2.55 -7.45 -8.83
CA ALA A 302 -2.98 -8.84 -9.01
C ALA A 302 -3.42 -9.44 -7.67
N ASN A 303 -2.75 -9.04 -6.59
CA ASN A 303 -3.18 -9.32 -5.23
C ASN A 303 -4.40 -8.49 -4.81
N MET A 304 -4.63 -7.29 -5.39
CA MET A 304 -5.83 -6.47 -5.14
C MET A 304 -7.05 -6.86 -5.98
N THR A 305 -6.93 -7.37 -7.22
CA THR A 305 -8.05 -7.94 -7.97
C THR A 305 -8.50 -9.26 -7.37
N HIS A 306 -7.62 -9.97 -6.67
CA HIS A 306 -7.99 -11.02 -5.72
C HIS A 306 -8.59 -10.50 -4.38
N LYS A 307 -8.44 -9.20 -4.04
CA LYS A 307 -9.05 -8.57 -2.84
C LYS A 307 -10.33 -7.77 -3.12
N ALA A 308 -10.57 -7.30 -4.34
CA ALA A 308 -11.72 -6.43 -4.64
C ALA A 308 -13.06 -7.20 -4.71
N ASN A 309 -13.02 -8.52 -4.95
CA ASN A 309 -14.18 -9.41 -4.85
C ASN A 309 -14.15 -10.34 -3.63
N SER A 310 -13.28 -10.05 -2.66
CA SER A 310 -13.36 -10.64 -1.33
C SER A 310 -12.55 -9.78 -0.37
N VAL A 311 -13.24 -9.09 0.55
CA VAL A 311 -12.71 -8.96 1.91
C VAL A 311 -12.46 -10.40 2.36
N LYS A 312 -11.25 -10.91 2.13
CA LYS A 312 -10.83 -12.15 2.77
C LYS A 312 -10.56 -11.72 4.19
N ASP A 313 -11.53 -11.97 5.06
CA ASP A 313 -11.32 -11.95 6.51
C ASP A 313 -10.28 -13.02 6.82
N LEU A 314 -8.97 -12.68 6.70
CA LEU A 314 -7.91 -13.62 7.03
C LEU A 314 -8.13 -14.05 8.48
N THR A 315 -8.41 -15.33 8.64
CA THR A 315 -8.79 -15.90 9.92
C THR A 315 -7.69 -16.86 10.34
N PHE A 316 -7.13 -16.66 11.54
CA PHE A 316 -6.24 -17.65 12.12
C PHE A 316 -7.07 -18.65 12.91
N ILE A 317 -6.80 -19.94 12.69
CA ILE A 317 -7.28 -21.02 13.54
C ILE A 317 -6.12 -21.50 14.38
N ALA A 318 -6.19 -21.26 15.69
CA ALA A 318 -5.18 -21.67 16.64
C ALA A 318 -5.76 -22.73 17.61
N LYS A 319 -5.00 -23.80 17.85
CA LYS A 319 -5.42 -24.96 18.64
C LYS A 319 -4.48 -25.18 19.82
N PRO A 320 -4.95 -25.85 20.90
CA PRO A 320 -4.13 -26.15 22.05
C PRO A 320 -2.87 -26.94 21.69
N THR A 321 -1.78 -26.62 22.40
CA THR A 321 -0.49 -27.31 22.30
C THR A 321 0.15 -27.37 23.69
N ASN A 322 0.78 -28.50 24.01
CA ASN A 322 1.34 -28.71 25.35
C ASN A 322 2.84 -28.41 25.42
N LYS A 323 3.54 -28.53 24.29
CA LYS A 323 5.00 -28.50 24.24
C LYS A 323 5.51 -27.45 23.27
N LEU A 324 6.44 -26.62 23.73
CA LEU A 324 7.16 -25.66 22.89
C LEU A 324 8.67 -25.85 23.04
N SER A 325 9.42 -25.88 21.95
CA SER A 325 10.87 -26.00 22.05
C SER A 325 11.58 -25.45 20.82
N GLY A 326 12.86 -25.11 21.00
CA GLY A 326 13.76 -24.79 19.89
C GLY A 326 14.49 -23.47 20.06
N ARG A 327 15.05 -22.99 18.95
CA ARG A 327 15.73 -21.71 18.86
C ARG A 327 15.11 -20.91 17.71
N LEU A 328 14.62 -19.72 18.01
CA LEU A 328 14.01 -18.82 17.03
C LEU A 328 14.83 -17.54 16.90
N GLN A 329 14.81 -16.95 15.71
CA GLN A 329 15.26 -15.60 15.46
C GLN A 329 14.09 -14.82 14.90
N VAL A 330 13.59 -13.86 15.69
CA VAL A 330 12.48 -12.99 15.27
C VAL A 330 13.01 -11.86 14.37
N PRO A 331 12.13 -11.18 13.59
CA PRO A 331 12.53 -10.07 12.73
C PRO A 331 13.21 -8.92 13.49
N GLY A 332 13.91 -8.07 12.75
CA GLY A 332 14.59 -6.91 13.32
C GLY A 332 13.65 -5.87 13.94
N ASP A 333 14.17 -5.11 14.91
CA ASP A 333 13.44 -4.01 15.55
C ASP A 333 12.99 -2.97 14.53
N LYS A 334 11.67 -2.74 14.50
CA LYS A 334 11.01 -1.78 13.62
C LYS A 334 11.51 -0.34 13.83
N SER A 335 11.69 0.08 15.08
CA SER A 335 12.10 1.44 15.44
C SER A 335 13.54 1.73 15.03
N ILE A 336 14.45 0.77 15.18
CA ILE A 336 15.84 0.83 14.74
C ILE A 336 15.91 0.75 13.23
N SER A 337 15.08 -0.09 12.58
CA SER A 337 15.00 -0.17 11.11
C SER A 337 14.68 1.19 10.49
N HIS A 338 13.64 1.90 10.97
CA HIS A 338 13.34 3.26 10.51
C HIS A 338 14.52 4.23 10.64
N ARG A 339 15.16 4.23 11.82
CA ARG A 339 16.27 5.14 12.13
C ARG A 339 17.54 4.81 11.36
N SER A 340 17.78 3.53 11.06
CA SER A 340 18.92 3.09 10.24
C SER A 340 18.85 3.66 8.83
N ILE A 341 17.65 3.74 8.24
CA ILE A 341 17.42 4.42 6.96
C ILE A 341 17.64 5.92 7.10
N ILE A 342 17.02 6.55 8.11
CA ILE A 342 17.12 8.01 8.31
C ILE A 342 18.57 8.44 8.47
N PHE A 343 19.30 7.85 9.42
CA PHE A 343 20.67 8.26 9.71
C PHE A 343 21.66 7.78 8.65
N GLY A 344 21.46 6.58 8.08
CA GLY A 344 22.28 6.10 6.97
C GLY A 344 22.19 7.00 5.74
N SER A 345 21.00 7.56 5.47
CA SER A 345 20.78 8.49 4.37
C SER A 345 21.42 9.86 4.60
N LEU A 346 21.44 10.33 5.86
CA LEU A 346 22.00 11.63 6.25
C LEU A 346 23.50 11.60 6.55
N ALA A 347 24.10 10.42 6.56
CA ALA A 347 25.52 10.24 6.86
C ALA A 347 26.43 10.59 5.67
N GLU A 348 27.69 10.90 5.95
CA GLU A 348 28.77 10.97 4.96
C GLU A 348 29.35 9.56 4.75
N GLY A 349 29.24 9.02 3.52
CA GLY A 349 29.76 7.71 3.14
C GLY A 349 28.69 6.62 2.97
N THR A 350 29.13 5.36 2.86
CA THR A 350 28.24 4.20 2.65
C THR A 350 27.90 3.51 3.97
N SER A 351 26.63 3.42 4.33
CA SER A 351 26.16 2.64 5.48
C SER A 351 25.67 1.27 5.03
N THR A 352 25.98 0.22 5.79
CA THR A 352 25.45 -1.14 5.56
C THR A 352 24.59 -1.55 6.73
N ILE A 353 23.37 -2.00 6.46
CA ILE A 353 22.41 -2.43 7.47
C ILE A 353 22.14 -3.92 7.27
N GLU A 354 22.23 -4.69 8.34
CA GLU A 354 21.88 -6.11 8.41
C GLU A 354 20.75 -6.31 9.43
N GLY A 355 19.92 -7.33 9.23
CA GLY A 355 18.76 -7.58 10.10
C GLY A 355 17.61 -6.58 9.92
N PHE A 356 17.60 -5.81 8.85
CA PHE A 356 16.53 -4.84 8.55
C PHE A 356 15.16 -5.50 8.48
N LEU A 357 14.15 -4.89 9.12
CA LEU A 357 12.77 -5.34 9.03
C LEU A 357 12.18 -4.98 7.66
N GLU A 358 11.86 -5.98 6.84
CA GLU A 358 11.20 -5.81 5.54
C GLU A 358 9.66 -5.64 5.68
N GLY A 359 9.22 -4.88 6.67
CA GLY A 359 7.81 -4.54 6.90
C GLY A 359 7.38 -3.31 6.10
N GLU A 360 6.09 -3.21 5.78
CA GLU A 360 5.53 -2.13 4.94
C GLU A 360 5.90 -0.73 5.46
N ASP A 361 5.87 -0.54 6.78
CA ASP A 361 6.23 0.72 7.42
C ASP A 361 7.69 1.12 7.19
N ALA A 362 8.63 0.20 7.36
CA ALA A 362 10.05 0.49 7.19
C ALA A 362 10.42 0.66 5.71
N LEU A 363 9.75 -0.10 4.83
CA LEU A 363 9.83 0.07 3.38
C LEU A 363 9.31 1.45 2.94
N ALA A 364 8.23 1.96 3.55
CA ALA A 364 7.73 3.29 3.26
C ALA A 364 8.75 4.39 3.62
N THR A 365 9.50 4.24 4.73
CA THR A 365 10.63 5.14 5.03
C THR A 365 11.70 5.05 3.96
N LEU A 366 12.09 3.84 3.57
CA LEU A 366 13.12 3.60 2.56
C LEU A 366 12.76 4.25 1.22
N GLU A 367 11.53 4.07 0.75
CA GLU A 367 11.06 4.70 -0.49
C GLU A 367 10.98 6.22 -0.38
N ALA A 368 10.61 6.78 0.79
CA ALA A 368 10.66 8.23 1.01
C ALA A 368 12.07 8.81 0.80
N PHE A 369 13.11 8.14 1.30
CA PHE A 369 14.49 8.61 1.09
C PHE A 369 14.98 8.42 -0.36
N LYS A 370 14.52 7.38 -1.06
CA LYS A 370 14.77 7.25 -2.51
C LYS A 370 14.11 8.37 -3.31
N ASP A 371 12.87 8.72 -2.99
CA ASP A 371 12.15 9.84 -3.61
C ASP A 371 12.86 11.19 -3.36
N MET A 372 13.63 11.28 -2.26
CA MET A 372 14.49 12.44 -1.94
C MET A 372 15.94 12.31 -2.48
N GLY A 373 16.18 11.40 -3.43
CA GLY A 373 17.45 11.32 -4.16
C GLY A 373 18.55 10.50 -3.51
N VAL A 374 18.25 9.72 -2.46
CA VAL A 374 19.23 8.84 -1.80
C VAL A 374 19.32 7.51 -2.55
N SER A 375 20.55 7.08 -2.88
CA SER A 375 20.77 5.77 -3.49
C SER A 375 20.77 4.68 -2.42
N ILE A 376 19.75 3.82 -2.47
CA ILE A 376 19.55 2.71 -1.53
C ILE A 376 19.41 1.40 -2.31
N GLU A 377 20.32 0.46 -2.08
CA GLU A 377 20.27 -0.91 -2.58
C GLU A 377 19.62 -1.82 -1.53
N GLY A 378 18.70 -2.67 -1.97
CA GLY A 378 17.92 -3.57 -1.11
C GLY A 378 16.56 -3.00 -0.69
N PRO A 379 15.92 -3.58 0.35
CA PRO A 379 16.43 -4.71 1.14
C PRO A 379 16.47 -6.02 0.36
N LYS A 380 17.39 -6.91 0.75
CA LYS A 380 17.43 -8.31 0.32
C LYS A 380 17.86 -9.18 1.50
N ASN A 381 16.94 -10.00 2.02
CA ASN A 381 17.17 -10.84 3.20
C ASN A 381 17.67 -10.02 4.41
N GLY A 382 17.02 -8.88 4.67
CA GLY A 382 17.36 -7.96 5.75
C GLY A 382 18.64 -7.15 5.53
N ARG A 383 19.29 -7.23 4.37
CA ARG A 383 20.47 -6.42 4.03
C ARG A 383 20.09 -5.20 3.19
N VAL A 384 20.51 -4.01 3.63
CA VAL A 384 20.34 -2.72 2.93
C VAL A 384 21.69 -2.01 2.84
N VAL A 385 22.00 -1.40 1.70
CA VAL A 385 23.19 -0.56 1.53
C VAL A 385 22.74 0.84 1.13
N ILE A 386 23.17 1.86 1.88
CA ILE A 386 22.76 3.24 1.69
C ILE A 386 23.98 4.08 1.36
N GLN A 387 23.94 4.79 0.23
CA GLN A 387 24.88 5.85 -0.07
C GLN A 387 24.38 7.15 0.55
N GLY A 388 24.93 7.50 1.70
CA GLY A 388 24.54 8.68 2.44
C GLY A 388 24.89 9.97 1.68
N VAL A 389 24.00 10.95 1.75
CA VAL A 389 24.11 12.22 1.03
C VAL A 389 24.56 13.37 1.92
N GLY A 390 24.83 13.11 3.21
CA GLY A 390 25.07 14.15 4.21
C GLY A 390 23.80 14.91 4.62
N LEU A 391 23.89 15.72 5.68
CA LEU A 391 22.74 16.45 6.25
C LEU A 391 22.02 17.34 5.24
N HIS A 392 22.75 17.95 4.30
CA HIS A 392 22.20 18.90 3.33
C HIS A 392 22.11 18.35 1.90
N GLY A 393 22.25 17.04 1.71
CA GLY A 393 22.26 16.43 0.38
C GLY A 393 20.93 15.87 -0.11
N LEU A 394 19.87 15.93 0.71
CA LEU A 394 18.53 15.51 0.29
C LEU A 394 18.00 16.43 -0.83
N LYS A 395 17.25 15.86 -1.76
CA LYS A 395 16.63 16.57 -2.89
C LYS A 395 15.12 16.66 -2.70
N ALA A 396 14.54 17.70 -3.30
CA ALA A 396 13.09 17.88 -3.30
C ALA A 396 12.38 16.67 -3.94
N PRO A 397 11.41 16.05 -3.26
CA PRO A 397 10.63 14.97 -3.85
C PRO A 397 9.72 15.53 -4.96
N THR A 398 9.53 14.78 -6.04
CA THR A 398 8.68 15.21 -7.19
C THR A 398 7.19 15.02 -6.95
N LYS A 399 6.82 14.33 -5.87
CA LYS A 399 5.44 13.96 -5.51
C LYS A 399 5.30 13.96 -3.98
N THR A 400 4.06 13.87 -3.51
CA THR A 400 3.75 13.62 -2.10
C THR A 400 4.46 12.36 -1.60
N ILE A 401 5.14 12.48 -0.45
CA ILE A 401 5.76 11.34 0.24
C ILE A 401 4.65 10.55 0.93
N TYR A 402 4.36 9.36 0.40
CA TYR A 402 3.35 8.46 0.93
C TYR A 402 3.97 7.47 1.92
N LEU A 403 3.51 7.49 3.17
CA LEU A 403 4.11 6.76 4.29
C LEU A 403 3.29 5.54 4.75
N GLY A 404 2.28 5.13 3.99
CA GLY A 404 1.40 4.02 4.36
C GLY A 404 0.77 4.22 5.75
N ASN A 405 0.94 3.25 6.64
CA ASN A 405 0.46 3.32 8.02
C ASN A 405 1.49 3.91 9.02
N SER A 406 2.69 4.26 8.55
CA SER A 406 3.82 4.51 9.44
C SER A 406 3.76 5.87 10.15
N GLY A 407 3.14 5.88 11.33
CA GLY A 407 3.14 7.04 12.22
C GLY A 407 4.54 7.43 12.71
N THR A 408 5.45 6.46 12.86
CA THR A 408 6.86 6.72 13.18
C THR A 408 7.53 7.50 12.06
N SER A 409 7.41 7.05 10.81
CA SER A 409 8.00 7.75 9.66
C SER A 409 7.50 9.18 9.58
N MET A 410 6.18 9.38 9.62
CA MET A 410 5.59 10.71 9.42
C MET A 410 6.05 11.72 10.46
N ARG A 411 6.13 11.30 11.74
CA ARG A 411 6.54 12.18 12.84
C ARG A 411 8.03 12.50 12.82
N LEU A 412 8.90 11.52 12.52
CA LEU A 412 10.34 11.75 12.44
C LEU A 412 10.68 12.58 11.19
N LEU A 413 10.08 12.26 10.04
CA LEU A 413 10.29 13.01 8.81
C LEU A 413 9.74 14.44 8.92
N ALA A 414 8.67 14.70 9.69
CA ALA A 414 8.22 16.08 9.92
C ALA A 414 9.33 16.94 10.56
N GLY A 415 10.07 16.41 11.54
CA GLY A 415 11.21 17.10 12.13
C GLY A 415 12.35 17.31 11.13
N LEU A 416 12.73 16.25 10.40
CA LEU A 416 13.79 16.31 9.39
C LEU A 416 13.49 17.30 8.25
N LEU A 417 12.28 17.22 7.69
CA LEU A 417 11.84 17.98 6.52
C LEU A 417 11.56 19.45 6.85
N SER A 418 11.19 19.75 8.10
CA SER A 418 11.02 21.14 8.54
C SER A 418 12.29 22.00 8.44
N ALA A 419 13.45 21.36 8.29
CA ALA A 419 14.75 22.00 8.19
C ALA A 419 15.34 22.01 6.77
N GLN A 420 14.64 21.46 5.78
CA GLN A 420 15.17 21.33 4.42
C GLN A 420 14.96 22.61 3.59
N SER A 421 15.73 22.76 2.52
CA SER A 421 15.64 23.90 1.58
C SER A 421 14.51 23.75 0.55
N PHE A 422 13.63 22.77 0.72
CA PHE A 422 12.58 22.44 -0.25
C PHE A 422 11.26 22.11 0.44
N ASN A 423 10.16 22.31 -0.30
CA ASN A 423 8.82 21.98 0.16
C ASN A 423 8.57 20.48 0.10
N SER A 424 7.76 19.97 1.02
CA SER A 424 7.36 18.57 1.02
C SER A 424 5.94 18.40 1.53
N THR A 425 5.27 17.34 1.06
CA THR A 425 3.96 16.93 1.58
C THR A 425 4.04 15.49 2.04
N LEU A 426 3.62 15.22 3.28
CA LEU A 426 3.55 13.89 3.88
C LEU A 426 2.09 13.42 3.92
N ALA A 427 1.81 12.24 3.40
CA ALA A 427 0.49 11.61 3.43
C ALA A 427 0.58 10.14 3.87
N GLY A 428 -0.56 9.55 4.19
CA GLY A 428 -0.67 8.16 4.65
C GLY A 428 -1.93 7.48 4.16
N ASP A 429 -2.11 6.22 4.55
CA ASP A 429 -3.35 5.50 4.35
C ASP A 429 -4.52 6.10 5.18
N HIS A 430 -5.70 5.49 5.07
CA HIS A 430 -6.88 5.92 5.79
C HIS A 430 -6.74 5.85 7.33
N SER A 431 -5.93 4.94 7.86
CA SER A 431 -5.70 4.78 9.30
C SER A 431 -4.71 5.84 9.81
N LEU A 432 -3.59 6.06 9.12
CA LEU A 432 -2.62 7.11 9.44
C LEU A 432 -3.24 8.51 9.32
N SER A 433 -4.12 8.71 8.33
CA SER A 433 -4.82 9.99 8.12
C SER A 433 -5.76 10.40 9.27
N LYS A 434 -6.08 9.49 10.19
CA LYS A 434 -6.86 9.80 11.40
C LYS A 434 -5.99 10.18 12.61
N ARG A 435 -4.68 9.93 12.54
CA ARG A 435 -3.80 10.07 13.70
C ARG A 435 -3.41 11.53 13.94
N PRO A 436 -3.41 12.01 15.20
CA PRO A 436 -3.06 13.40 15.50
C PRO A 436 -1.57 13.66 15.25
N MET A 437 -1.27 14.74 14.51
CA MET A 437 0.08 15.22 14.19
C MET A 437 0.44 16.53 14.90
N ASN A 438 -0.51 17.20 15.55
CA ASN A 438 -0.24 18.42 16.32
C ASN A 438 0.78 18.24 17.45
N ARG A 439 0.97 17.02 17.96
CA ARG A 439 2.00 16.72 18.97
C ARG A 439 3.43 16.93 18.48
N VAL A 440 3.67 16.89 17.16
CA VAL A 440 4.95 17.25 16.54
C VAL A 440 4.88 18.59 15.81
N ALA A 441 3.75 18.90 15.15
CA ALA A 441 3.63 20.13 14.38
C ALA A 441 3.65 21.39 15.24
N LYS A 442 3.06 21.37 16.45
CA LYS A 442 3.08 22.52 17.37
C LYS A 442 4.50 22.93 17.79
N PRO A 443 5.32 22.04 18.39
CA PRO A 443 6.67 22.44 18.80
C PRO A 443 7.58 22.77 17.62
N LEU A 444 7.40 22.14 16.45
CA LEU A 444 8.13 22.55 15.23
C LEU A 444 7.77 23.97 14.78
N ARG A 445 6.50 24.36 14.85
CA ARG A 445 6.09 25.75 14.56
C ARG A 445 6.69 26.73 15.58
N GLU A 446 6.80 26.34 16.85
CA GLU A 446 7.48 27.14 17.89
C GLU A 446 8.99 27.30 17.59
N MET A 447 9.64 26.29 17.00
CA MET A 447 11.00 26.39 16.46
C MET A 447 11.11 27.28 15.20
N GLY A 448 9.99 27.69 14.59
CA GLY A 448 9.97 28.52 13.38
C GLY A 448 9.60 27.79 12.09
N ALA A 449 9.28 26.49 12.14
CA ALA A 449 8.86 25.74 10.96
C ALA A 449 7.50 26.22 10.43
N LYS A 450 7.35 26.20 9.10
CA LYS A 450 6.07 26.43 8.41
C LYS A 450 5.44 25.10 8.03
N ILE A 451 4.53 24.65 8.88
CA ILE A 451 3.84 23.36 8.73
C ILE A 451 2.34 23.58 8.75
N GLU A 452 1.68 23.25 7.65
CA GLU A 452 0.24 23.13 7.56
C GLU A 452 -0.18 21.68 7.80
N THR A 453 -1.29 21.51 8.51
CA THR A 453 -1.90 20.21 8.78
C THR A 453 -3.29 20.19 8.15
N GLY A 454 -3.75 19.01 7.74
CA GLY A 454 -5.17 18.78 7.46
C GLY A 454 -6.08 19.07 8.67
N ALA A 455 -7.38 18.90 8.44
CA ALA A 455 -8.42 19.16 9.44
C ALA A 455 -8.09 18.52 10.80
N GLU A 456 -8.34 19.27 11.89
CA GLU A 456 -8.09 18.84 13.28
C GLU A 456 -6.63 18.50 13.60
N GLY A 457 -5.66 18.94 12.78
CA GLY A 457 -4.24 18.67 13.01
C GLY A 457 -3.80 17.26 12.61
N LYS A 458 -4.44 16.70 11.57
CA LYS A 458 -4.20 15.37 11.01
C LYS A 458 -3.47 15.47 9.65
N PRO A 459 -2.98 14.36 9.08
CA PRO A 459 -2.44 14.34 7.73
C PRO A 459 -3.49 14.77 6.69
N PRO A 460 -3.07 15.23 5.49
CA PRO A 460 -1.69 15.43 5.07
C PRO A 460 -0.98 16.56 5.82
N LEU A 461 0.35 16.50 5.87
CA LEU A 461 1.21 17.58 6.37
C LEU A 461 1.90 18.25 5.19
N THR A 462 1.73 19.56 5.03
CA THR A 462 2.48 20.35 4.05
C THR A 462 3.54 21.15 4.79
N ILE A 463 4.80 20.97 4.43
CA ILE A 463 5.95 21.58 5.09
C ILE A 463 6.64 22.46 4.06
N GLU A 464 6.71 23.76 4.32
CA GLU A 464 7.47 24.70 3.49
C GLU A 464 8.95 24.62 3.88
N GLY A 465 9.83 24.62 2.88
CA GLY A 465 11.28 24.64 3.07
C GLY A 465 11.84 26.07 3.15
N ASN A 466 13.16 26.18 3.29
CA ASN A 466 13.90 27.46 3.39
C ASN A 466 13.51 28.32 4.60
N HIS A 467 13.17 27.69 5.72
CA HIS A 467 12.95 28.37 7.00
C HIS A 467 14.05 28.04 8.00
N SER A 468 14.65 29.07 8.60
CA SER A 468 15.58 28.90 9.72
C SER A 468 14.81 28.43 10.96
N LEU A 469 15.17 27.25 11.45
CA LEU A 469 14.71 26.78 12.75
C LEU A 469 15.59 27.39 13.85
N LYS A 470 14.98 27.73 14.99
CA LYS A 470 15.69 28.17 16.20
C LYS A 470 15.70 27.05 17.23
N GLY A 471 16.86 26.82 17.82
CA GLY A 471 17.01 25.90 18.94
C GLY A 471 16.17 26.37 20.12
N MET A 472 15.54 25.42 20.81
CA MET A 472 14.69 25.72 21.97
C MET A 472 14.83 24.64 23.05
N HIS A 473 14.46 24.99 24.28
CA HIS A 473 14.18 24.02 25.33
C HIS A 473 12.71 23.65 25.29
N TYR A 474 12.40 22.36 25.18
CA TYR A 474 11.03 21.85 25.09
C TYR A 474 10.75 20.83 26.20
N ASP A 475 9.93 21.21 27.17
CA ASP A 475 9.40 20.30 28.18
C ASP A 475 8.19 19.56 27.58
N MET A 476 8.36 18.25 27.35
CA MET A 476 7.34 17.46 26.67
C MET A 476 6.10 17.29 27.57
N PRO A 477 4.89 17.61 27.07
CA PRO A 477 3.67 17.46 27.87
C PRO A 477 3.25 15.98 28.08
N MET A 478 3.90 15.05 27.37
CA MET A 478 3.63 13.61 27.46
C MET A 478 4.91 12.82 27.19
N ALA A 479 5.01 11.60 27.72
CA ALA A 479 6.09 10.69 27.41
C ALA A 479 5.92 10.14 25.98
N SER A 480 6.66 10.69 25.00
CA SER A 480 6.62 10.24 23.60
C SER A 480 7.99 10.26 22.92
N ALA A 481 8.56 9.07 22.70
CA ALA A 481 9.83 8.90 21.98
C ALA A 481 9.80 9.51 20.56
N GLN A 482 8.65 9.53 19.90
CA GLN A 482 8.51 10.09 18.55
C GLN A 482 8.56 11.62 18.54
N VAL A 483 7.97 12.28 19.55
CA VAL A 483 8.08 13.73 19.71
C VAL A 483 9.53 14.11 20.04
N LYS A 484 10.15 13.40 20.99
CA LYS A 484 11.59 13.55 21.30
C LYS A 484 12.45 13.42 20.05
N SER A 485 12.27 12.34 19.29
CA SER A 485 13.03 12.08 18.06
C SER A 485 12.83 13.17 17.00
N CYS A 486 11.59 13.63 16.81
CA CYS A 486 11.25 14.71 15.89
C CYS A 486 12.01 16.00 16.23
N MET A 487 11.99 16.39 17.51
CA MET A 487 12.67 17.61 17.98
C MET A 487 14.19 17.49 17.89
N LEU A 488 14.77 16.33 18.20
CA LEU A 488 16.21 16.10 18.04
C LEU A 488 16.63 16.14 16.56
N LEU A 489 15.84 15.55 15.64
CA LEU A 489 16.11 15.62 14.20
C LEU A 489 16.07 17.05 13.67
N ALA A 490 15.08 17.85 14.06
CA ALA A 490 15.01 19.27 13.74
C ALA A 490 16.18 20.06 14.35
N GLY A 491 16.55 19.72 15.59
CA GLY A 491 17.67 20.34 16.31
C GLY A 491 19.06 20.12 15.69
N MET A 492 19.23 19.14 14.81
CA MET A 492 20.48 18.99 14.04
C MET A 492 20.73 20.16 13.07
N TYR A 493 19.67 20.87 12.69
CA TYR A 493 19.70 21.95 11.70
C TYR A 493 19.42 23.34 12.29
N ALA A 494 18.95 23.40 13.54
CA ALA A 494 18.47 24.64 14.14
C ALA A 494 19.62 25.60 14.52
N GLU A 495 19.34 26.89 14.57
CA GLU A 495 20.23 27.92 15.11
C GLU A 495 20.27 27.83 16.64
N GLY A 496 21.40 27.42 17.20
CA GLY A 496 21.58 27.23 18.65
C GLY A 496 21.24 25.83 19.12
N LYS A 497 21.31 25.59 20.44
CA LYS A 497 21.05 24.26 21.01
C LYS A 497 19.55 23.96 21.09
N THR A 498 19.18 22.70 20.86
CA THR A 498 17.83 22.19 21.14
C THR A 498 17.91 21.20 22.29
N SER A 499 17.04 21.38 23.29
CA SER A 499 16.98 20.55 24.49
C SER A 499 15.56 20.03 24.67
N VAL A 500 15.40 18.75 24.98
CA VAL A 500 14.10 18.10 25.15
C VAL A 500 14.08 17.41 26.51
N THR A 501 13.15 17.78 27.37
CA THR A 501 12.93 17.13 28.67
C THR A 501 11.71 16.22 28.58
N GLU A 502 11.87 14.94 28.87
CA GLU A 502 10.76 13.99 28.95
C GLU A 502 10.18 13.89 30.38
N PRO A 503 8.85 13.82 30.54
CA PRO A 503 8.22 13.72 31.86
C PRO A 503 8.37 12.33 32.49
N ALA A 504 8.64 11.32 31.67
CA ALA A 504 8.97 9.96 32.08
C ALA A 504 9.86 9.32 31.00
N PRO A 505 10.69 8.32 31.35
CA PRO A 505 11.55 7.64 30.39
C PRO A 505 10.80 7.05 29.20
N THR A 506 11.32 7.30 28.01
CA THR A 506 10.86 6.77 26.73
C THR A 506 12.02 6.13 25.96
N ARG A 507 11.68 5.37 24.91
CA ARG A 507 12.66 4.72 24.03
C ARG A 507 13.76 5.70 23.58
N ASP A 508 15.02 5.28 23.72
CA ASP A 508 16.22 6.09 23.47
C ASP A 508 16.98 5.71 22.18
N HIS A 509 16.32 5.00 21.25
CA HIS A 509 16.93 4.54 19.99
C HIS A 509 17.46 5.69 19.12
N THR A 510 16.85 6.88 19.16
CA THR A 510 17.36 8.03 18.38
C THR A 510 18.70 8.47 18.92
N GLU A 511 18.81 8.56 20.25
CA GLU A 511 19.98 9.03 20.97
C GLU A 511 21.15 8.07 20.79
N ARG A 512 20.89 6.76 20.96
CA ARG A 512 21.88 5.70 20.75
C ARG A 512 22.40 5.69 19.32
N MET A 513 21.50 5.76 18.34
CA MET A 513 21.90 5.72 16.93
C MET A 513 22.61 7.02 16.52
N LEU A 514 22.16 8.20 16.94
CA LEU A 514 22.90 9.44 16.72
C LEU A 514 24.34 9.34 17.24
N LYS A 515 24.53 8.85 18.47
CA LYS A 515 25.86 8.59 19.04
C LYS A 515 26.65 7.57 18.21
N GLY A 516 26.01 6.48 17.76
CA GLY A 516 26.61 5.45 16.91
C GLY A 516 27.06 5.95 15.53
N PHE A 517 26.37 6.95 14.99
CA PHE A 517 26.75 7.67 13.76
C PHE A 517 27.71 8.85 14.04
N GLY A 518 28.21 9.01 15.27
CA GLY A 518 29.18 10.03 15.63
C GLY A 518 28.60 11.43 15.89
N TYR A 519 27.27 11.56 16.02
CA TYR A 519 26.63 12.83 16.36
C TYR A 519 26.60 13.03 17.89
N PRO A 520 27.23 14.08 18.44
CA PRO A 520 27.32 14.28 19.88
C PRO A 520 25.98 14.70 20.49
N LEU A 521 25.69 14.14 21.66
CA LEU A 521 24.52 14.45 22.49
C LEU A 521 24.98 14.67 23.93
N ASP A 522 24.32 15.60 24.61
CA ASP A 522 24.48 15.83 26.05
C ASP A 522 23.20 15.37 26.76
N ILE A 523 23.33 14.36 27.63
CA ILE A 523 22.20 13.74 28.33
C ILE A 523 22.39 13.99 29.82
N ASN A 524 21.49 14.75 30.42
CA ASN A 524 21.49 15.06 31.85
C ASN A 524 20.10 14.75 32.45
N GLY A 525 20.02 13.66 33.20
CA GLY A 525 18.75 13.17 33.73
C GLY A 525 17.77 12.85 32.60
N SER A 526 16.59 13.49 32.63
CA SER A 526 15.55 13.35 31.61
C SER A 526 15.66 14.36 30.46
N THR A 527 16.72 15.18 30.41
CA THR A 527 16.94 16.17 29.37
C THR A 527 18.00 15.71 28.39
N VAL A 528 17.65 15.65 27.10
CA VAL A 528 18.58 15.40 25.99
C VAL A 528 18.81 16.69 25.23
N THR A 529 20.07 17.08 25.05
CA THR A 529 20.47 18.28 24.31
C THR A 529 21.29 17.93 23.08
N ILE A 530 20.93 18.52 21.95
CA ILE A 530 21.61 18.42 20.67
C ILE A 530 22.07 19.81 20.21
N LYS A 531 23.23 19.87 19.55
CA LYS A 531 23.76 21.09 18.93
C LYS A 531 23.85 20.90 17.41
N PRO A 532 23.65 21.94 16.60
CA PRO A 532 23.83 21.90 15.15
C PRO A 532 25.32 21.85 14.78
N ASN A 533 25.62 21.83 13.48
CA ASN A 533 26.99 21.91 12.93
C ASN A 533 27.88 20.69 13.23
N HIS A 534 27.27 19.52 13.44
CA HIS A 534 27.97 18.24 13.46
C HIS A 534 27.62 17.43 12.21
N LYS A 535 28.34 16.32 12.01
CA LYS A 535 28.17 15.44 10.86
C LYS A 535 27.83 14.04 11.35
N LEU A 536 27.05 13.31 10.55
CA LEU A 536 26.84 11.88 10.71
C LEU A 536 27.89 11.15 9.86
N THR A 537 28.56 10.16 10.43
CA THR A 537 29.53 9.30 9.71
C THR A 537 28.88 7.97 9.41
N ALA A 538 28.98 7.52 8.16
CA ALA A 538 28.39 6.25 7.75
C ALA A 538 29.00 5.08 8.51
N THR A 539 28.18 4.07 8.82
CA THR A 539 28.59 2.94 9.66
C THR A 539 27.84 1.65 9.29
N SER A 540 28.31 0.53 9.84
CA SER A 540 27.63 -0.75 9.76
C SER A 540 26.68 -0.91 10.95
N ILE A 541 25.43 -1.25 10.68
CA ILE A 541 24.39 -1.45 11.68
C ILE A 541 23.87 -2.86 11.55
N HIS A 542 23.88 -3.59 12.65
CA HIS A 542 23.20 -4.88 12.72
C HIS A 542 21.99 -4.72 13.63
N VAL A 543 20.81 -4.57 13.01
CA VAL A 543 19.54 -4.35 13.69
C VAL A 543 19.26 -5.55 14.60
N PRO A 544 19.03 -5.33 15.91
CA PRO A 544 18.74 -6.42 16.83
C PRO A 544 17.35 -6.99 16.57
N ALA A 545 17.11 -8.24 16.97
CA ALA A 545 15.79 -8.83 16.87
C ALA A 545 14.81 -8.09 17.81
N ASP A 546 13.60 -7.84 17.33
CA ASP A 546 12.61 -6.99 17.99
C ASP A 546 12.06 -7.65 19.26
N ILE A 547 12.19 -6.96 20.40
CA ILE A 547 11.63 -7.45 21.66
C ILE A 547 10.10 -7.48 21.68
N SER A 548 9.43 -6.58 20.94
CA SER A 548 7.98 -6.61 20.78
C SER A 548 7.52 -7.88 20.07
N SER A 549 8.24 -8.31 19.04
CA SER A 549 8.01 -9.58 18.33
C SER A 549 8.40 -10.79 19.19
N ALA A 550 9.51 -10.69 19.94
CA ALA A 550 9.94 -11.73 20.88
C ALA A 550 8.91 -11.96 22.00
N ALA A 551 8.22 -10.91 22.46
CA ALA A 551 7.26 -10.96 23.57
C ALA A 551 6.19 -12.06 23.41
N PHE A 552 5.70 -12.29 22.18
CA PHE A 552 4.74 -13.36 21.90
C PHE A 552 5.29 -14.74 22.27
N PHE A 553 6.55 -14.99 21.92
CA PHE A 553 7.23 -16.24 22.20
C PHE A 553 7.71 -16.36 23.65
N LEU A 554 8.09 -15.23 24.28
CA LEU A 554 8.39 -15.18 25.71
C LEU A 554 7.16 -15.63 26.52
N VAL A 555 5.98 -15.06 26.25
CA VAL A 555 4.75 -15.44 26.94
C VAL A 555 4.34 -16.86 26.57
N ALA A 556 4.37 -17.23 25.29
CA ALA A 556 4.03 -18.58 24.83
C ALA A 556 4.83 -19.66 25.58
N ALA A 557 6.15 -19.53 25.64
CA ALA A 557 7.02 -20.47 26.36
C ALA A 557 6.77 -20.43 27.88
N THR A 558 6.50 -19.25 28.44
CA THR A 558 6.23 -19.12 29.87
C THR A 558 4.95 -19.87 30.29
N ILE A 559 3.87 -19.75 29.52
CA ILE A 559 2.55 -20.30 29.90
C ILE A 559 2.34 -21.76 29.48
N ALA A 560 3.13 -22.29 28.54
CA ALA A 560 3.04 -23.68 28.09
C ALA A 560 3.35 -24.69 29.21
N GLU A 561 2.84 -25.92 29.10
CA GLU A 561 3.08 -26.96 30.12
C GLU A 561 4.53 -27.45 30.16
N ASP A 562 5.13 -27.68 28.99
CA ASP A 562 6.52 -28.09 28.82
C ASP A 562 7.19 -27.22 27.75
N ALA A 563 8.03 -26.27 28.16
CA ALA A 563 8.74 -25.40 27.25
C ALA A 563 10.20 -25.14 27.62
N ASP A 564 11.05 -25.12 26.58
CA ASP A 564 12.43 -24.64 26.61
C ASP A 564 12.75 -23.99 25.26
N LEU A 565 12.62 -22.67 25.20
CA LEU A 565 12.73 -21.87 23.98
C LEU A 565 13.85 -20.85 24.13
N THR A 566 14.69 -20.71 23.10
CA THR A 566 15.71 -19.65 23.04
C THR A 566 15.40 -18.69 21.91
N LEU A 567 15.27 -17.40 22.21
CA LEU A 567 15.12 -16.32 21.24
C LEU A 567 16.48 -15.66 21.03
N ALA A 568 17.03 -15.81 19.84
CA ALA A 568 18.38 -15.39 19.52
C ALA A 568 18.47 -13.89 19.25
N HIS A 569 19.53 -13.25 19.76
CA HIS A 569 19.95 -11.90 19.38
C HIS A 569 18.86 -10.82 19.52
N VAL A 570 18.08 -10.89 20.60
CA VAL A 570 16.99 -9.95 20.91
C VAL A 570 17.56 -8.68 21.53
N GLY A 571 17.05 -7.53 21.10
CA GLY A 571 17.37 -6.23 21.72
C GLY A 571 16.88 -6.18 23.16
N ILE A 572 17.78 -5.95 24.11
CA ILE A 572 17.48 -5.82 25.54
C ILE A 572 17.73 -4.40 26.05
N ASN A 573 17.35 -3.41 25.23
CA ASN A 573 17.43 -2.01 25.61
C ASN A 573 16.60 -1.78 26.88
N PRO A 574 17.15 -1.21 27.96
CA PRO A 574 16.42 -1.02 29.22
C PRO A 574 15.12 -0.23 29.09
N THR A 575 14.99 0.62 28.06
CA THR A 575 13.76 1.36 27.77
C THR A 575 12.68 0.52 27.06
N ARG A 576 12.96 -0.78 26.82
CA ARG A 576 12.14 -1.74 26.09
C ARG A 576 11.96 -3.08 26.82
N THR A 577 12.67 -3.33 27.91
CA THR A 577 12.66 -4.62 28.61
C THR A 577 11.50 -4.80 29.58
N GLY A 578 10.55 -3.86 29.65
CA GLY A 578 9.45 -3.92 30.63
C GLY A 578 8.68 -5.24 30.61
N ILE A 579 8.53 -5.88 29.44
CA ILE A 579 7.95 -7.23 29.32
C ILE A 579 8.72 -8.30 30.11
N ILE A 580 10.06 -8.29 30.05
CA ILE A 580 10.91 -9.22 30.77
C ILE A 580 10.78 -8.98 32.27
N ASP A 581 10.79 -7.71 32.69
CA ASP A 581 10.74 -7.31 34.09
C ASP A 581 9.38 -7.68 34.71
N ILE A 582 8.28 -7.38 34.01
CA ILE A 582 6.92 -7.77 34.41
C ILE A 582 6.79 -9.29 34.49
N LEU A 583 7.23 -10.04 33.48
CA LEU A 583 7.16 -11.51 33.51
C LEU A 583 7.97 -12.10 34.66
N LYS A 584 9.15 -11.57 34.96
CA LYS A 584 9.95 -11.98 36.13
C LYS A 584 9.24 -11.68 37.45
N LEU A 585 8.60 -10.52 37.59
CA LEU A 585 7.78 -10.18 38.77
C LEU A 585 6.60 -11.16 38.92
N MET A 586 6.02 -11.62 37.82
CA MET A 586 4.98 -12.65 37.82
C MET A 586 5.54 -14.06 38.11
N GLY A 587 6.85 -14.27 38.10
CA GLY A 587 7.50 -15.56 38.40
C GLY A 587 7.99 -16.35 37.17
N ALA A 588 8.13 -15.73 36.01
CA ALA A 588 8.61 -16.39 34.80
C ALA A 588 10.08 -16.83 34.91
N ASN A 589 10.42 -17.95 34.26
CA ASN A 589 11.77 -18.49 34.19
C ASN A 589 12.48 -17.99 32.93
N ILE A 590 13.10 -16.81 33.02
CA ILE A 590 13.78 -16.12 31.90
C ILE A 590 15.24 -15.85 32.26
N THR A 591 16.15 -16.35 31.43
CA THR A 591 17.60 -16.12 31.53
C THR A 591 18.13 -15.39 30.31
N LEU A 592 18.99 -14.39 30.53
CA LEU A 592 19.69 -13.67 29.47
C LEU A 592 21.09 -14.26 29.29
N GLU A 593 21.35 -14.81 28.12
CA GLU A 593 22.62 -15.43 27.72
C GLU A 593 23.29 -14.55 26.64
N ASN A 594 24.62 -14.69 26.45
CA ASN A 594 25.37 -14.05 25.36
C ASN A 594 25.16 -12.52 25.24
N GLN A 595 25.06 -11.81 26.37
CA GLN A 595 24.87 -10.36 26.39
C GLN A 595 26.06 -9.62 25.75
N LYS A 596 25.77 -8.72 24.81
CA LYS A 596 26.76 -7.89 24.13
C LYS A 596 26.14 -6.58 23.65
N GLU A 597 26.97 -5.64 23.19
CA GLU A 597 26.53 -4.40 22.56
C GLU A 597 26.77 -4.45 21.05
N VAL A 598 25.78 -4.07 20.25
CA VAL A 598 25.85 -4.05 18.79
C VAL A 598 25.28 -2.73 18.28
N GLY A 599 26.13 -1.88 17.68
CA GLY A 599 25.71 -0.58 17.17
C GLY A 599 25.14 0.37 18.23
N GLY A 600 25.58 0.26 19.49
CA GLY A 600 25.08 1.05 20.62
C GLY A 600 23.82 0.49 21.29
N GLU A 601 23.27 -0.61 20.77
CA GLU A 601 22.10 -1.31 21.33
C GLU A 601 22.54 -2.59 22.05
N PRO A 602 22.10 -2.82 23.30
CA PRO A 602 22.39 -4.05 24.02
C PRO A 602 21.52 -5.18 23.47
N VAL A 603 22.11 -6.36 23.30
CA VAL A 603 21.45 -7.56 22.76
C VAL A 603 21.79 -8.79 23.59
N ALA A 604 20.88 -9.76 23.62
CA ALA A 604 21.07 -11.04 24.31
C ALA A 604 20.34 -12.17 23.59
N ASP A 605 20.78 -13.40 23.83
CA ASP A 605 19.93 -14.57 23.64
C ASP A 605 19.03 -14.71 24.87
N ILE A 606 17.71 -14.79 24.68
CA ILE A 606 16.75 -14.91 25.78
C ILE A 606 16.25 -16.35 25.82
N ARG A 607 16.62 -17.09 26.87
CA ARG A 607 16.10 -18.43 27.11
C ARG A 607 14.94 -18.38 28.10
N VAL A 608 13.83 -19.01 27.73
CA VAL A 608 12.59 -19.04 28.51
C VAL A 608 12.10 -20.47 28.67
N LYS A 609 11.69 -20.79 29.89
CA LYS A 609 11.07 -22.08 30.24
C LYS A 609 9.68 -21.89 30.84
N SER A 610 8.89 -22.96 30.82
CA SER A 610 7.60 -23.01 31.50
C SER A 610 7.72 -22.57 32.97
N ALA A 611 6.75 -21.78 33.42
CA ALA A 611 6.68 -21.31 34.80
C ALA A 611 5.24 -21.12 35.26
N LYS A 612 5.00 -21.30 36.56
CA LYS A 612 3.73 -20.92 37.19
C LYS A 612 3.77 -19.43 37.51
N LEU A 613 2.88 -18.67 36.88
CA LEU A 613 2.77 -17.24 37.09
C LEU A 613 1.83 -16.90 38.25
N LYS A 614 2.10 -15.77 38.90
CA LYS A 614 1.22 -15.15 39.90
C LYS A 614 0.75 -13.79 39.40
N GLY A 615 -0.50 -13.44 39.73
CA GLY A 615 -1.04 -12.13 39.46
C GLY A 615 -0.34 -11.06 40.30
N ILE A 616 -0.15 -9.87 39.72
CA ILE A 616 0.55 -8.75 40.35
C ILE A 616 -0.17 -7.42 40.11
N ALA A 617 0.04 -6.44 40.98
CA ALA A 617 -0.15 -5.04 40.59
C ALA A 617 1.07 -4.62 39.75
N ILE A 618 0.88 -4.32 38.47
CA ILE A 618 1.96 -3.95 37.57
C ILE A 618 2.48 -2.57 37.98
N PRO A 619 3.78 -2.40 38.29
CA PRO A 619 4.34 -1.10 38.64
C PRO A 619 4.20 -0.10 37.48
N GLU A 620 3.71 1.10 37.77
CA GLU A 620 3.41 2.12 36.75
C GLU A 620 4.67 2.57 35.98
N GLU A 621 5.83 2.53 36.61
CA GLU A 621 7.11 2.85 35.98
C GLU A 621 7.50 1.88 34.85
N LEU A 622 6.94 0.66 34.83
CA LEU A 622 7.16 -0.32 33.76
C LEU A 622 6.18 -0.15 32.59
N VAL A 623 5.09 0.60 32.77
CA VAL A 623 4.04 0.77 31.75
C VAL A 623 4.58 1.41 30.47
N PRO A 624 5.36 2.51 30.50
CA PRO A 624 5.95 3.07 29.28
C PRO A 624 6.92 2.12 28.57
N LEU A 625 7.55 1.22 29.33
CA LEU A 625 8.59 0.30 28.85
C LEU A 625 8.02 -0.96 28.19
N ALA A 626 6.75 -1.29 28.47
CA ALA A 626 6.02 -2.46 27.96
C ALA A 626 4.71 -2.10 27.24
N ILE A 627 4.52 -0.82 26.86
CA ILE A 627 3.23 -0.30 26.38
C ILE A 627 2.67 -1.07 25.17
N ASP A 628 3.56 -1.66 24.38
CA ASP A 628 3.22 -2.36 23.15
C ASP A 628 3.04 -3.87 23.41
N GLU A 629 3.48 -4.38 24.56
CA GLU A 629 3.49 -5.79 24.96
C GLU A 629 2.29 -6.15 25.86
N PHE A 630 1.50 -5.17 26.29
CA PHE A 630 0.34 -5.41 27.15
C PHE A 630 -0.70 -6.40 26.60
N PRO A 631 -1.05 -6.42 25.29
CA PRO A 631 -1.96 -7.43 24.76
C PRO A 631 -1.52 -8.86 25.09
N VAL A 632 -0.23 -9.19 24.98
CA VAL A 632 0.25 -10.53 25.30
C VAL A 632 0.50 -10.73 26.80
N LEU A 633 0.82 -9.68 27.56
CA LEU A 633 0.84 -9.73 29.02
C LEU A 633 -0.55 -10.02 29.61
N PHE A 634 -1.62 -9.56 28.98
CA PHE A 634 -2.98 -9.90 29.41
C PHE A 634 -3.27 -11.39 29.25
N ILE A 635 -2.67 -12.04 28.24
CA ILE A 635 -2.71 -13.51 28.12
C ILE A 635 -1.89 -14.16 29.24
N ALA A 636 -0.70 -13.65 29.55
CA ALA A 636 0.09 -14.14 30.69
C ALA A 636 -0.69 -14.01 32.02
N ALA A 637 -1.35 -12.88 32.24
CA ALA A 637 -2.21 -12.62 33.40
C ALA A 637 -3.42 -13.54 33.46
N SER A 638 -4.04 -13.85 32.31
CA SER A 638 -5.17 -14.78 32.24
C SER A 638 -4.81 -16.21 32.67
N CYS A 639 -3.53 -16.59 32.57
CA CYS A 639 -3.01 -17.89 32.97
C CYS A 639 -2.38 -17.90 34.37
N ALA A 640 -2.33 -16.75 35.06
CA ALA A 640 -1.66 -16.62 36.35
C ALA A 640 -2.55 -17.00 37.54
N GLU A 641 -1.95 -17.36 38.67
CA GLU A 641 -2.68 -17.55 39.93
C GLU A 641 -2.98 -16.19 40.58
N GLY A 642 -4.26 -15.87 40.78
CA GLY A 642 -4.70 -14.64 41.44
C GLY A 642 -5.13 -13.55 40.45
N THR A 643 -4.98 -12.28 40.85
CA THR A 643 -5.43 -11.12 40.09
C THR A 643 -4.25 -10.26 39.66
N THR A 644 -4.22 -9.86 38.39
CA THR A 644 -3.30 -8.86 37.85
C THR A 644 -4.04 -7.55 37.61
N THR A 645 -3.45 -6.44 38.05
CA THR A 645 -4.00 -5.10 37.86
C THR A 645 -3.01 -4.21 37.11
N LEU A 646 -3.49 -3.56 36.05
CA LEU A 646 -2.80 -2.51 35.31
C LEU A 646 -3.49 -1.17 35.55
N THR A 647 -2.73 -0.14 35.91
CA THR A 647 -3.13 1.28 35.97
C THR A 647 -2.15 2.15 35.17
N GLY A 648 -2.50 3.41 34.90
CA GLY A 648 -1.58 4.35 34.22
C GLY A 648 -1.34 4.09 32.73
N ALA A 649 -2.16 3.26 32.08
CA ALA A 649 -1.99 2.78 30.71
C ALA A 649 -3.05 3.32 29.72
N ALA A 650 -3.63 4.50 29.98
CA ALA A 650 -4.66 5.11 29.11
C ALA A 650 -4.24 5.25 27.63
N GLU A 651 -2.95 5.36 27.34
CA GLU A 651 -2.40 5.42 25.96
C GLU A 651 -2.71 4.15 25.13
N LEU A 652 -3.02 3.01 25.77
CA LEU A 652 -3.44 1.78 25.08
C LEU A 652 -4.78 1.94 24.34
N ARG A 653 -5.64 2.88 24.78
CA ARG A 653 -6.96 3.10 24.18
C ARG A 653 -6.91 3.83 22.83
N VAL A 654 -5.78 4.48 22.52
CA VAL A 654 -5.61 5.35 21.34
C VAL A 654 -4.51 4.84 20.38
N LYS A 655 -4.26 3.52 20.41
CA LYS A 655 -3.35 2.82 19.50
C LYS A 655 -4.06 2.52 18.18
N GLU A 656 -3.66 1.45 17.48
CA GLU A 656 -4.34 0.98 16.27
C GLU A 656 -5.82 0.64 16.54
N SER A 657 -6.11 0.15 17.74
CA SER A 657 -7.45 -0.02 18.31
C SER A 657 -7.46 0.40 19.79
N ASP A 658 -8.63 0.34 20.45
CA ASP A 658 -8.68 0.37 21.91
C ASP A 658 -8.24 -1.00 22.46
N ARG A 659 -6.93 -1.16 22.65
CA ARG A 659 -6.33 -2.43 23.05
C ARG A 659 -6.83 -2.94 24.40
N ILE A 660 -7.21 -2.04 25.32
CA ILE A 660 -7.76 -2.44 26.62
C ILE A 660 -9.13 -3.10 26.41
N GLN A 661 -10.02 -2.41 25.71
CA GLN A 661 -11.39 -2.88 25.51
C GLN A 661 -11.42 -4.15 24.67
N VAL A 662 -10.71 -4.18 23.55
CA VAL A 662 -10.72 -5.33 22.63
C VAL A 662 -10.14 -6.58 23.29
N MET A 663 -9.04 -6.46 24.05
CA MET A 663 -8.49 -7.59 24.79
C MET A 663 -9.43 -8.06 25.90
N ALA A 664 -10.08 -7.15 26.62
CA ALA A 664 -11.06 -7.50 27.65
C ALA A 664 -12.23 -8.31 27.05
N ASP A 665 -12.76 -7.88 25.91
CA ASP A 665 -13.88 -8.54 25.25
C ASP A 665 -13.49 -9.94 24.73
N GLY A 666 -12.32 -10.06 24.10
CA GLY A 666 -11.84 -11.37 23.65
C GLY A 666 -11.52 -12.33 24.82
N LEU A 667 -10.93 -11.82 25.91
CA LEU A 667 -10.70 -12.62 27.12
C LEU A 667 -12.01 -13.09 27.77
N LYS A 668 -13.03 -12.23 27.86
CA LYS A 668 -14.37 -12.61 28.34
C LYS A 668 -15.02 -13.69 27.47
N THR A 669 -14.88 -13.58 26.15
CA THR A 669 -15.36 -14.62 25.22
C THR A 669 -14.69 -15.96 25.47
N LEU A 670 -13.42 -15.95 25.89
CA LEU A 670 -12.68 -17.14 26.29
C LEU A 670 -12.89 -17.52 27.77
N GLY A 671 -13.88 -16.95 28.47
CA GLY A 671 -14.24 -17.33 29.84
C GLY A 671 -13.38 -16.72 30.95
N ILE A 672 -12.52 -15.75 30.63
CA ILE A 672 -11.68 -15.06 31.63
C ILE A 672 -12.38 -13.80 32.14
N GLN A 673 -12.33 -13.60 33.46
CA GLN A 673 -12.82 -12.36 34.07
C GLN A 673 -11.79 -11.24 33.85
N ALA A 674 -12.09 -10.35 32.91
CA ALA A 674 -11.28 -9.19 32.57
C ALA A 674 -12.13 -7.90 32.62
N GLU A 675 -11.84 -7.00 33.55
CA GLU A 675 -12.60 -5.78 33.80
C GLU A 675 -11.78 -4.56 33.35
N PRO A 676 -12.12 -3.93 32.21
CA PRO A 676 -11.41 -2.76 31.72
C PRO A 676 -11.72 -1.53 32.61
N THR A 677 -10.69 -0.74 32.92
CA THR A 677 -10.79 0.56 33.62
C THR A 677 -10.40 1.69 32.68
N PRO A 678 -10.72 2.97 32.97
CA PRO A 678 -10.39 4.09 32.06
C PRO A 678 -8.91 4.14 31.63
N ASP A 679 -8.00 3.75 32.52
CA ASP A 679 -6.55 3.78 32.34
C ASP A 679 -5.87 2.41 32.45
N GLY A 680 -6.62 1.30 32.34
CA GLY A 680 -6.03 -0.02 32.54
C GLY A 680 -7.04 -1.17 32.52
N ILE A 681 -6.72 -2.24 33.23
CA ILE A 681 -7.53 -3.46 33.27
C ILE A 681 -7.22 -4.29 34.51
N VAL A 682 -8.24 -4.96 35.05
CA VAL A 682 -8.11 -5.96 36.12
C VAL A 682 -8.43 -7.33 35.54
N ILE A 683 -7.50 -8.28 35.64
CA ILE A 683 -7.64 -9.63 35.08
C ILE A 683 -7.50 -10.65 36.21
N LYS A 684 -8.52 -11.47 36.41
CA LYS A 684 -8.44 -12.62 37.31
C LYS A 684 -8.07 -13.85 36.51
N GLY A 685 -6.94 -14.48 36.83
CA GLY A 685 -6.47 -15.64 36.10
C GLY A 685 -7.37 -16.87 36.29
N GLY A 686 -7.37 -17.74 35.29
CA GLY A 686 -8.27 -18.89 35.20
C GLY A 686 -7.94 -19.82 34.03
N HIS A 687 -8.95 -20.53 33.53
CA HIS A 687 -8.81 -21.44 32.40
C HIS A 687 -9.38 -20.80 31.14
N LEU A 688 -8.55 -20.69 30.09
CA LEU A 688 -8.99 -20.21 28.78
C LEU A 688 -9.87 -21.26 28.12
N GLY A 689 -11.09 -20.88 27.75
CA GLY A 689 -12.01 -21.68 26.95
C GLY A 689 -11.63 -21.70 25.47
N SER A 690 -12.63 -21.94 24.62
CA SER A 690 -12.55 -21.89 23.15
C SER A 690 -13.55 -20.87 22.63
N GLY A 691 -13.32 -20.30 21.45
CA GLY A 691 -14.29 -19.35 20.90
C GLY A 691 -13.77 -18.59 19.69
N GLU A 692 -14.53 -17.56 19.31
CA GLU A 692 -14.22 -16.68 18.19
C GLU A 692 -13.97 -15.26 18.71
N VAL A 693 -12.83 -14.69 18.31
CA VAL A 693 -12.37 -13.37 18.75
C VAL A 693 -12.01 -12.52 17.53
N TRP A 694 -12.09 -11.20 17.67
CA TRP A 694 -11.77 -10.24 16.61
C TRP A 694 -10.53 -9.44 16.98
N SER A 695 -9.61 -9.28 16.03
CA SER A 695 -8.40 -8.47 16.24
C SER A 695 -8.67 -6.95 16.12
N HIS A 696 -9.76 -6.57 15.44
CA HIS A 696 -10.10 -5.19 15.09
C HIS A 696 -8.96 -4.45 14.36
N ALA A 697 -8.39 -5.12 13.37
CA ALA A 697 -7.23 -4.66 12.62
C ALA A 697 -6.08 -4.20 13.54
N ASP A 698 -5.86 -4.91 14.66
CA ASP A 698 -4.65 -4.82 15.48
C ASP A 698 -3.86 -6.15 15.53
N HIS A 699 -2.69 -6.14 14.89
CA HIS A 699 -1.80 -7.28 14.75
C HIS A 699 -1.36 -7.86 16.10
N ARG A 700 -1.22 -7.02 17.13
CA ARG A 700 -0.79 -7.46 18.46
C ARG A 700 -1.89 -8.24 19.16
N ILE A 701 -3.15 -7.88 18.92
CA ILE A 701 -4.31 -8.59 19.44
C ILE A 701 -4.43 -9.95 18.77
N ALA A 702 -4.31 -9.99 17.43
CA ALA A 702 -4.33 -11.23 16.67
C ALA A 702 -3.26 -12.23 17.17
N MET A 703 -2.00 -11.80 17.25
CA MET A 703 -0.89 -12.63 17.73
C MET A 703 -1.05 -13.03 19.21
N SER A 704 -1.61 -12.15 20.05
CA SER A 704 -1.88 -12.47 21.46
C SER A 704 -2.90 -13.60 21.60
N PHE A 705 -3.98 -13.60 20.81
CA PHE A 705 -4.95 -14.70 20.86
C PHE A 705 -4.43 -16.00 20.24
N VAL A 706 -3.45 -15.95 19.33
CA VAL A 706 -2.70 -17.15 18.93
C VAL A 706 -1.93 -17.71 20.13
N VAL A 707 -1.25 -16.86 20.91
CA VAL A 707 -0.57 -17.28 22.15
C VAL A 707 -1.57 -17.82 23.18
N ALA A 708 -2.75 -17.23 23.31
CA ALA A 708 -3.80 -17.71 24.22
C ALA A 708 -4.21 -19.16 23.93
N SER A 709 -4.20 -19.57 22.65
CA SER A 709 -4.59 -20.92 22.24
C SER A 709 -3.77 -22.02 22.91
N ILE A 710 -2.52 -21.75 23.30
CA ILE A 710 -1.62 -22.71 23.96
C ILE A 710 -2.24 -23.27 25.24
N ARG A 711 -3.05 -22.48 25.96
CA ARG A 711 -3.71 -22.86 27.21
C ARG A 711 -5.23 -22.93 27.10
N ALA A 712 -5.75 -22.85 25.89
CA ALA A 712 -7.17 -22.97 25.62
C ALA A 712 -7.67 -24.41 25.80
N GLN A 713 -8.93 -24.58 26.18
CA GLN A 713 -9.60 -25.88 26.22
C GLN A 713 -10.00 -26.40 24.82
N GLY A 714 -9.93 -25.55 23.80
CA GLY A 714 -10.28 -25.90 22.42
C GLY A 714 -9.78 -24.86 21.42
N GLU A 715 -10.33 -24.92 20.21
CA GLU A 715 -9.96 -24.03 19.10
C GLU A 715 -10.31 -22.56 19.39
N ILE A 716 -9.39 -21.65 19.06
CA ILE A 716 -9.65 -20.21 19.00
C ILE A 716 -9.61 -19.79 17.53
N ARG A 717 -10.71 -19.19 17.07
CA ARG A 717 -10.81 -18.55 15.75
C ARG A 717 -10.60 -17.07 15.90
N ILE A 718 -9.60 -16.53 15.20
CA ILE A 718 -9.16 -15.14 15.34
C ILE A 718 -9.41 -14.46 14.00
N ARG A 719 -10.33 -13.50 13.98
CA ARG A 719 -10.71 -12.76 12.78
C ARG A 719 -9.84 -11.53 12.56
N ASP A 720 -9.82 -11.06 11.31
CA ASP A 720 -9.19 -9.79 10.90
C ASP A 720 -7.66 -9.79 11.08
N CYS A 721 -6.99 -10.85 10.62
CA CYS A 721 -5.56 -11.08 10.86
C CYS A 721 -4.63 -10.54 9.76
N ASP A 722 -5.14 -9.89 8.72
CA ASP A 722 -4.36 -9.48 7.53
C ASP A 722 -3.19 -8.55 7.87
N ASN A 723 -3.34 -7.74 8.91
CA ASN A 723 -2.33 -6.79 9.35
C ASN A 723 -1.14 -7.42 10.09
N VAL A 724 -1.17 -8.71 10.43
CA VAL A 724 -0.03 -9.36 11.09
C VAL A 724 1.17 -9.34 10.16
N ALA A 725 0.95 -9.53 8.85
CA ALA A 725 2.01 -9.54 7.86
C ALA A 725 2.72 -8.18 7.70
N THR A 726 2.08 -7.06 8.07
CA THR A 726 2.67 -5.72 7.90
C THR A 726 3.74 -5.43 8.96
N SER A 727 3.65 -6.05 10.14
CA SER A 727 4.60 -5.89 11.25
C SER A 727 5.45 -7.14 11.50
N PHE A 728 4.91 -8.35 11.31
CA PHE A 728 5.57 -9.62 11.61
C PHE A 728 5.27 -10.68 10.52
N PRO A 729 5.86 -10.55 9.32
CA PRO A 729 5.50 -11.34 8.12
C PRO A 729 5.66 -12.85 8.26
N ASN A 730 6.62 -13.32 9.06
CA ASN A 730 6.90 -14.75 9.28
C ASN A 730 6.38 -15.26 10.63
N PHE A 731 5.42 -14.56 11.28
CA PHE A 731 4.89 -14.95 12.58
C PHE A 731 4.36 -16.39 12.61
N ILE A 732 3.46 -16.75 11.67
CA ILE A 732 2.86 -18.10 11.62
C ILE A 732 3.92 -19.18 11.42
N GLN A 733 4.90 -18.94 10.56
CA GLN A 733 6.00 -19.87 10.32
C GLN A 733 6.81 -20.11 11.61
N LEU A 734 7.18 -19.04 12.32
CA LEU A 734 7.95 -19.16 13.57
C LEU A 734 7.11 -19.78 14.70
N ALA A 735 5.81 -19.47 14.77
CA ALA A 735 4.86 -20.09 15.68
C ALA A 735 4.80 -21.61 15.48
N GLN A 736 4.63 -22.05 14.24
CA GLN A 736 4.66 -23.47 13.90
C GLN A 736 6.01 -24.12 14.20
N GLN A 737 7.13 -23.42 13.91
CA GLN A 737 8.48 -23.91 14.15
C GLN A 737 8.75 -24.25 15.63
N CYS A 738 8.20 -23.47 16.57
CA CYS A 738 8.36 -23.76 18.00
C CYS A 738 7.28 -24.66 18.60
N GLY A 739 6.27 -25.07 17.81
CA GLY A 739 5.23 -26.02 18.23
C GLY A 739 3.83 -25.43 18.47
N ILE A 740 3.59 -24.16 18.14
CA ILE A 740 2.25 -23.57 18.18
C ILE A 740 1.43 -24.09 17.00
N ASN A 741 0.27 -24.67 17.30
CA ASN A 741 -0.65 -25.19 16.29
C ASN A 741 -1.56 -24.08 15.77
N VAL A 742 -1.13 -23.40 14.71
CA VAL A 742 -1.90 -22.32 14.08
C VAL A 742 -1.85 -22.45 12.56
N VAL A 743 -2.98 -22.17 11.91
CA VAL A 743 -3.10 -22.15 10.44
C VAL A 743 -3.86 -20.92 9.96
N GLU A 744 -3.54 -20.48 8.75
CA GLU A 744 -4.26 -19.41 8.05
C GLU A 744 -5.44 -19.99 7.26
N LEU A 745 -6.64 -19.45 7.46
CA LEU A 745 -7.78 -19.64 6.57
C LEU A 745 -7.98 -18.37 5.74
N LYS A 746 -7.87 -18.53 4.42
CA LYS A 746 -8.01 -17.47 3.42
C LYS A 746 -9.36 -17.50 2.73
#